data_AF-A0A953GCF1-F1
#
_entry.id   AF-A0A953GCF1-F1
#
_cell.length_a   1.000
_cell.length_b   1.000
_cell.length_c   1.000
_cell.angle_alpha   90.00
_cell.angle_beta   90.00
_cell.angle_gamma   90.00
#
_symmetry.space_group_name_H-M   'P 1'
#
loop_
_entity.id
_entity.type
_entity.pdbx_description
1 polymer ?
#
loop_
_entity_poly.entity_id
_entity_poly.type
_entity_poly.pdbx_seq_one_letter_code
_entity_poly.pdbx_strand_id
1 'polypeptide(L)'
;MYLLKRNWCFLLGMWLVTCFNHAKADTWWDPSAKEMLDSSDVIALVEYSSEGSDYAAAKLLRIYKGALVVGNEIYISGFSNQYGPHDMMHIGDQYIVFLNLMKPWGSANEYFEKAANDDPGIMKFADALFQNNAYYVWTPTAGDYQVENGRVKFDLLNTGYHGNAALHSMKELDTFLAAYFEPAKRASFERKLIRKIKPASASNDKTQALMMLYLLDYQAYNPIFEDYVHVKNEYSRFALTQVLGNIHNKASDAVLLLLLDDRSSLVQGSSVRAMALCDPEIVGPALLSRLKDAGEYNLGPTTLMDPVRNSLSGGKYQIIETLGDIGYTPAIPTLLGMLETRNEDDFEHIVDALRKLGTDEYAQYINLHLDSLHHNMVYTLGQIIVRDSLSQCIPSLMYYISHHDRSFYPTEEKAVSYNAGLGFFKSDTVLNFLSGDFVELMKTPYTGDVAYDTKLDWVKEYLLTFMHLGIDPHKDLVYDFMYEYYGFNSRFRYEPVYFQKQQNIEDSITKLILEVLLPLEPNVVVSTRAFVDSNYNLLDYVSKFQIPKPNNFVLQKINRLDTLTDAVSEKTTINNRHLIAEAANSSKSYGGARMKSVNSDLMMIFLNYIAVFADEKDVSFIENLMKYYCANDTSTISMLNEYLEKARINASKKS
;
A
#
# COMPACT_ATOMS: atom_id res chain seq x y z
N MET A 1 33.76 6.55 27.16
CA MET A 1 32.41 7.17 27.20
C MET A 1 32.14 8.12 26.03
N TYR A 2 33.00 9.08 25.72
CA TYR A 2 32.79 10.03 24.60
C TYR A 2 32.77 9.37 23.21
N LEU A 3 33.63 8.35 22.99
CA LEU A 3 33.65 7.54 21.76
C LEU A 3 32.39 6.64 21.60
N LEU A 4 31.79 6.19 22.70
CA LEU A 4 30.56 5.40 22.65
C LEU A 4 29.34 6.24 22.26
N LYS A 5 29.22 7.48 22.78
CA LYS A 5 28.14 8.41 22.41
C LYS A 5 28.19 8.81 20.93
N ARG A 6 29.39 9.00 20.38
CA ARG A 6 29.57 9.39 18.97
C ARG A 6 29.16 8.26 18.00
N ASN A 7 29.44 7.01 18.35
CA ASN A 7 29.01 5.86 17.54
C ASN A 7 27.50 5.61 17.63
N TRP A 8 26.88 5.86 18.78
CA TRP A 8 25.42 5.78 18.93
C TRP A 8 24.68 6.84 18.12
N CYS A 9 25.12 8.10 18.12
CA CYS A 9 24.50 9.13 17.27
C CYS A 9 24.66 8.85 15.77
N PHE A 10 25.77 8.21 15.36
CA PHE A 10 26.00 7.84 13.96
C PHE A 10 25.12 6.65 13.53
N LEU A 11 24.96 5.65 14.40
CA LEU A 11 24.07 4.51 14.16
C LEU A 11 22.59 4.92 14.19
N LEU A 12 22.19 5.81 15.12
CA LEU A 12 20.84 6.35 15.17
C LEU A 12 20.55 7.27 13.97
N GLY A 13 21.54 8.03 13.51
CA GLY A 13 21.45 8.85 12.30
C GLY A 13 21.32 8.00 11.04
N MET A 14 22.09 6.91 10.92
CA MET A 14 21.92 5.93 9.84
C MET A 14 20.54 5.26 9.90
N TRP A 15 20.10 4.86 11.10
CA TRP A 15 18.80 4.20 11.29
C TRP A 15 17.64 5.15 10.95
N LEU A 16 17.70 6.41 11.37
CA LEU A 16 16.71 7.43 11.01
C LEU A 16 16.71 7.76 9.50
N VAL A 17 17.87 7.78 8.85
CA VAL A 17 17.96 7.98 7.39
C VAL A 17 17.41 6.77 6.63
N THR A 18 17.57 5.54 7.15
CA THR A 18 16.96 4.34 6.56
C THR A 18 15.46 4.22 6.84
N CYS A 19 14.96 4.75 7.97
CA CYS A 19 13.56 4.63 8.36
C CYS A 19 12.64 5.74 7.82
N PHE A 20 13.17 6.91 7.41
CA PHE A 20 12.33 8.07 7.05
C PHE A 20 12.33 8.49 5.57
N ASN A 21 13.03 7.78 4.68
CA ASN A 21 12.95 8.04 3.23
C ASN A 21 12.79 6.74 2.42
N HIS A 22 11.86 5.87 2.82
CA HIS A 22 11.20 5.05 1.81
C HIS A 22 10.15 5.93 1.13
N ALA A 23 10.63 6.93 0.36
CA ALA A 23 9.83 7.39 -0.75
C ALA A 23 9.56 6.13 -1.56
N LYS A 24 8.33 5.60 -1.47
CA LYS A 24 7.91 4.51 -2.33
C LYS A 24 8.09 5.09 -3.72
N ALA A 25 9.13 4.66 -4.44
CA ALA A 25 9.18 4.88 -5.87
C ALA A 25 7.82 4.45 -6.40
N ASP A 26 7.20 5.28 -7.23
CA ASP A 26 5.95 4.88 -7.88
C ASP A 26 6.20 3.51 -8.50
N THR A 27 5.54 2.47 -8.00
CA THR A 27 5.69 1.12 -8.56
C THR A 27 4.76 1.05 -9.76
N TRP A 28 5.30 0.87 -10.97
CA TRP A 28 4.50 0.56 -12.15
C TRP A 28 4.70 -0.91 -12.56
N TRP A 29 3.78 -1.41 -13.38
CA TRP A 29 3.84 -2.76 -13.93
C TRP A 29 4.01 -2.61 -15.44
N ASP A 30 5.11 -3.14 -15.96
CA ASP A 30 5.34 -3.12 -17.40
C ASP A 30 4.37 -4.08 -18.08
N PRO A 31 3.73 -3.66 -19.19
CA PRO A 31 2.84 -4.54 -19.92
C PRO A 31 3.61 -5.70 -20.55
N SER A 32 2.93 -6.83 -20.76
CA SER A 32 3.50 -7.89 -21.59
C SER A 32 3.64 -7.44 -23.05
N ALA A 33 4.54 -8.08 -23.82
CA ALA A 33 4.66 -7.78 -25.25
C ALA A 33 3.34 -7.99 -26.01
N LYS A 34 2.55 -8.98 -25.58
CA LYS A 34 1.22 -9.25 -26.13
C LYS A 34 0.26 -8.10 -25.84
N GLU A 35 0.22 -7.63 -24.59
CA GLU A 35 -0.62 -6.50 -24.19
C GLU A 35 -0.27 -5.22 -24.94
N MET A 36 1.02 -4.90 -25.12
CA MET A 36 1.41 -3.76 -25.94
C MET A 36 0.92 -3.89 -27.39
N LEU A 37 1.03 -5.07 -28.00
CA LEU A 37 0.57 -5.31 -29.36
C LEU A 37 -0.97 -5.22 -29.48
N ASP A 38 -1.69 -5.84 -28.56
CA ASP A 38 -3.16 -5.96 -28.56
C ASP A 38 -3.85 -4.64 -28.18
N SER A 39 -3.34 -3.94 -27.16
CA SER A 39 -4.05 -2.85 -26.49
C SER A 39 -3.59 -1.44 -26.89
N SER A 40 -2.41 -1.27 -27.50
CA SER A 40 -1.98 0.07 -27.93
C SER A 40 -2.90 0.63 -29.02
N ASP A 41 -3.31 1.89 -28.91
CA ASP A 41 -4.10 2.57 -29.94
C ASP A 41 -3.33 2.73 -31.25
N VAL A 42 -2.03 3.00 -31.15
CA VAL A 42 -1.12 3.21 -32.28
C VAL A 42 0.17 2.45 -32.06
N ILE A 43 0.69 1.83 -33.13
CA ILE A 43 2.05 1.29 -33.16
C ILE A 43 2.74 1.85 -34.39
N ALA A 44 3.84 2.56 -34.19
CA ALA A 44 4.48 3.33 -35.25
C ALA A 44 6.00 3.35 -35.14
N LEU A 45 6.68 3.53 -36.27
CA LEU A 45 8.05 4.01 -36.31
C LEU A 45 8.00 5.54 -36.33
N VAL A 46 8.67 6.17 -35.37
CA VAL A 46 8.73 7.62 -35.25
C VAL A 46 10.17 8.12 -35.27
N GLU A 47 10.33 9.40 -35.61
CA GLU A 47 11.56 10.16 -35.47
C GLU A 47 11.27 11.42 -34.65
N TYR A 48 11.95 11.59 -33.53
CA TYR A 48 11.72 12.75 -32.66
C TYR A 48 12.17 14.04 -33.36
N SER A 49 11.29 15.04 -33.36
CA SER A 49 11.48 16.36 -33.98
C SER A 49 11.70 17.48 -32.96
N SER A 50 11.56 17.18 -31.66
CA SER A 50 11.95 18.06 -30.56
C SER A 50 12.72 17.30 -29.48
N GLU A 51 13.46 18.03 -28.65
CA GLU A 51 14.05 17.48 -27.42
C GLU A 51 13.03 17.47 -26.27
N GLY A 52 13.18 16.54 -25.33
CA GLY A 52 12.38 16.55 -24.11
C GLY A 52 12.65 15.35 -23.19
N SER A 53 12.51 15.57 -21.87
CA SER A 53 12.59 14.52 -20.84
C SER A 53 11.24 13.90 -20.53
N ASP A 54 10.16 14.69 -20.54
CA ASP A 54 8.83 14.22 -20.12
C ASP A 54 7.87 14.03 -21.31
N TYR A 55 8.07 14.86 -22.34
CA TYR A 55 7.31 14.84 -23.57
C TYR A 55 8.15 15.38 -24.73
N ALA A 56 7.96 14.85 -25.93
CA ALA A 56 8.64 15.30 -27.14
C ALA A 56 7.73 15.14 -28.37
N ALA A 57 7.89 16.05 -29.34
CA ALA A 57 7.25 15.95 -30.64
C ALA A 57 7.97 14.89 -31.48
N ALA A 58 7.21 14.10 -32.23
CA ALA A 58 7.74 13.05 -33.08
C ALA A 58 6.97 12.96 -34.40
N LYS A 59 7.72 12.80 -35.49
CA LYS A 59 7.20 12.60 -36.84
C LYS A 59 6.95 11.12 -37.10
N LEU A 60 5.76 10.80 -37.60
CA LEU A 60 5.38 9.44 -37.98
C LEU A 60 6.10 9.04 -39.28
N LEU A 61 7.01 8.07 -39.22
CA LEU A 61 7.69 7.53 -40.40
C LEU A 61 6.95 6.32 -41.00
N ARG A 62 6.33 5.51 -40.15
CA ARG A 62 5.53 4.34 -40.56
C ARG A 62 4.49 4.01 -39.48
N ILE A 63 3.36 3.46 -39.90
CA ILE A 63 2.29 3.02 -39.00
C ILE A 63 2.05 1.53 -39.23
N TYR A 64 2.09 0.75 -38.16
CA TYR A 64 1.79 -0.69 -38.15
C TYR A 64 0.36 -0.97 -37.65
N LYS A 65 -0.14 -0.14 -36.71
CA LYS A 65 -1.47 -0.19 -36.13
C LYS A 65 -1.97 1.23 -35.86
N GLY A 66 -3.27 1.47 -36.03
CA GLY A 66 -3.93 2.76 -35.77
C GLY A 66 -4.28 3.54 -37.04
N ALA A 67 -4.98 4.67 -36.87
CA ALA A 67 -5.56 5.47 -37.97
C ALA A 67 -4.84 6.80 -38.25
N LEU A 68 -3.61 6.95 -37.75
CA LEU A 68 -2.80 8.16 -38.00
C LEU A 68 -2.32 8.24 -39.47
N VAL A 69 -1.72 9.37 -39.85
CA VAL A 69 -1.21 9.62 -41.20
C VAL A 69 0.32 9.75 -41.16
N VAL A 70 1.01 8.95 -41.96
CA VAL A 70 2.47 9.04 -42.11
C VAL A 70 2.88 10.45 -42.53
N GLY A 71 3.91 10.99 -41.88
CA GLY A 71 4.42 12.34 -42.08
C GLY A 71 3.84 13.38 -41.12
N ASN A 72 2.71 13.10 -40.45
CA ASN A 72 2.20 13.97 -39.38
C ASN A 72 3.12 13.94 -38.16
N GLU A 73 3.09 15.04 -37.42
CA GLU A 73 3.75 15.18 -36.12
C GLU A 73 2.74 14.94 -35.01
N ILE A 74 3.15 14.20 -33.99
CA ILE A 74 2.39 13.93 -32.76
C ILE A 74 3.25 14.29 -31.55
N TYR A 75 2.63 14.42 -30.38
CA TYR A 75 3.35 14.51 -29.12
C TYR A 75 3.31 13.17 -28.39
N ILE A 76 4.46 12.74 -27.86
CA ILE A 76 4.60 11.52 -27.08
C ILE A 76 5.12 11.90 -25.69
N SER A 77 4.58 11.31 -24.65
CA SER A 77 5.04 11.46 -23.26
C SER A 77 5.25 10.10 -22.57
N GLY A 78 5.78 10.13 -21.34
CA GLY A 78 5.79 8.97 -20.44
C GLY A 78 7.02 8.07 -20.54
N PHE A 79 8.03 8.46 -21.32
CA PHE A 79 9.31 7.75 -21.45
C PHE A 79 10.34 8.13 -20.35
N SER A 80 10.01 9.07 -19.46
CA SER A 80 10.78 9.31 -18.23
C SER A 80 9.85 9.57 -17.07
N ASN A 81 10.39 9.44 -15.85
CA ASN A 81 9.76 9.93 -14.64
C ASN A 81 10.81 10.37 -13.62
N GLN A 82 10.33 11.03 -12.57
CA GLN A 82 11.15 11.57 -11.48
C GLN A 82 11.94 10.51 -10.66
N TYR A 83 11.62 9.21 -10.80
CA TYR A 83 12.17 8.13 -9.97
C TYR A 83 12.82 6.97 -10.75
N GLY A 84 12.82 7.02 -12.08
CA GLY A 84 13.28 5.97 -12.99
C GLY A 84 14.40 6.48 -13.90
N PRO A 85 14.67 5.81 -15.04
CA PRO A 85 15.67 6.31 -15.97
C PRO A 85 15.29 7.71 -16.46
N HIS A 86 16.24 8.64 -16.33
CA HIS A 86 16.15 9.97 -16.93
C HIS A 86 16.53 9.87 -18.41
N ASP A 87 15.64 9.30 -19.21
CA ASP A 87 15.79 9.25 -20.65
C ASP A 87 15.39 10.60 -21.26
N MET A 88 16.27 11.15 -22.08
CA MET A 88 16.04 12.39 -22.82
C MET A 88 15.96 12.04 -24.30
N MET A 89 14.86 12.42 -24.94
CA MET A 89 14.71 12.24 -26.39
C MET A 89 15.46 13.34 -27.11
N HIS A 90 16.25 12.98 -28.13
CA HIS A 90 16.96 13.92 -28.98
C HIS A 90 16.37 13.97 -30.39
N ILE A 91 16.55 15.12 -31.04
CA ILE A 91 16.11 15.32 -32.42
C ILE A 91 16.83 14.32 -33.34
N GLY A 92 16.06 13.59 -34.14
CA GLY A 92 16.55 12.57 -35.06
C GLY A 92 16.62 11.18 -34.46
N ASP A 93 16.38 11.01 -33.16
CA ASP A 93 16.27 9.68 -32.58
C ASP A 93 15.04 8.95 -33.15
N GLN A 94 15.23 7.67 -33.46
CA GLN A 94 14.18 6.84 -34.05
C GLN A 94 13.76 5.74 -33.09
N TYR A 95 12.45 5.52 -32.98
CA TYR A 95 11.87 4.53 -32.07
C TYR A 95 10.67 3.84 -32.71
N ILE A 96 10.49 2.55 -32.40
CA ILE A 96 9.21 1.88 -32.55
C ILE A 96 8.43 2.10 -31.26
N VAL A 97 7.31 2.81 -31.33
CA VAL A 97 6.52 3.21 -30.17
C VAL A 97 5.16 2.51 -30.16
N PHE A 98 4.73 2.13 -28.96
CA PHE A 98 3.47 1.50 -28.59
C PHE A 98 2.68 2.52 -27.77
N LEU A 99 1.74 3.18 -28.43
CA LEU A 99 1.16 4.42 -27.95
C LEU A 99 -0.31 4.25 -27.58
N ASN A 100 -0.69 4.88 -26.48
CA ASN A 100 -2.06 5.05 -26.04
C ASN A 100 -2.45 6.53 -26.17
N LEU A 101 -3.67 6.81 -26.62
CA LEU A 101 -4.19 8.16 -26.79
C LEU A 101 -4.40 8.80 -25.42
N MET A 102 -3.76 9.94 -25.19
CA MET A 102 -4.00 10.71 -23.97
C MET A 102 -5.32 11.47 -24.11
N LYS A 103 -6.22 11.29 -23.14
CA LYS A 103 -7.49 12.02 -23.08
C LYS A 103 -7.38 13.17 -22.07
N PRO A 104 -7.92 14.36 -22.38
CA PRO A 104 -8.01 15.44 -21.41
C PRO A 104 -8.82 15.00 -20.17
N TRP A 105 -8.36 15.38 -18.98
CA TRP A 105 -9.11 15.22 -17.72
C TRP A 105 -9.68 16.56 -17.25
N GLY A 106 -10.62 16.54 -16.29
CA GLY A 106 -11.43 17.70 -15.92
C GLY A 106 -10.64 18.95 -15.46
N SER A 107 -9.42 18.79 -14.96
CA SER A 107 -8.53 19.88 -14.53
C SER A 107 -7.29 20.08 -15.41
N ALA A 108 -7.25 19.47 -16.61
CA ALA A 108 -6.09 19.53 -17.49
C ALA A 108 -5.72 20.98 -17.88
N ASN A 109 -6.71 21.81 -18.24
CA ASN A 109 -6.49 23.21 -18.60
C ASN A 109 -5.77 24.00 -17.49
N GLU A 110 -6.32 23.96 -16.27
CA GLU A 110 -5.75 24.68 -15.11
C GLU A 110 -4.34 24.17 -14.78
N TYR A 111 -4.13 22.86 -14.88
CA TYR A 111 -2.81 22.25 -14.66
C TYR A 111 -1.78 22.79 -15.67
N PHE A 112 -2.08 22.74 -16.97
CA PHE A 112 -1.15 23.17 -18.02
C PHE A 112 -0.94 24.69 -18.03
N GLU A 113 -1.97 25.49 -17.76
CA GLU A 113 -1.82 26.95 -17.60
C GLU A 113 -0.89 27.30 -16.44
N LYS A 114 -0.99 26.56 -15.32
CA LYS A 114 -0.09 26.74 -14.18
C LYS A 114 1.33 26.30 -14.51
N ALA A 115 1.50 25.12 -15.11
CA ALA A 115 2.79 24.56 -15.49
C ALA A 115 3.50 25.39 -16.57
N ALA A 116 2.77 26.07 -17.44
CA ALA A 116 3.32 26.94 -18.47
C ALA A 116 4.11 28.15 -17.93
N ASN A 117 3.90 28.52 -16.66
CA ASN A 117 4.71 29.55 -16.00
C ASN A 117 6.14 29.07 -15.74
N ASP A 118 6.31 27.76 -15.53
CA ASP A 118 7.61 27.13 -15.23
C ASP A 118 8.26 26.59 -16.52
N ASP A 119 7.47 26.03 -17.44
CA ASP A 119 7.91 25.52 -18.73
C ASP A 119 6.97 25.95 -19.87
N PRO A 120 7.31 27.01 -20.62
CA PRO A 120 6.49 27.47 -21.74
C PRO A 120 6.33 26.43 -22.87
N GLY A 121 7.20 25.43 -22.95
CA GLY A 121 7.12 24.34 -23.93
C GLY A 121 5.88 23.46 -23.75
N ILE A 122 5.35 23.38 -22.53
CA ILE A 122 4.25 22.49 -22.17
C ILE A 122 2.94 22.87 -22.86
N MET A 123 2.80 24.13 -23.27
CA MET A 123 1.60 24.59 -23.98
C MET A 123 1.44 23.92 -25.34
N LYS A 124 2.54 23.60 -26.03
CA LYS A 124 2.45 22.87 -27.31
C LYS A 124 1.94 21.44 -27.11
N PHE A 125 2.38 20.80 -26.01
CA PHE A 125 1.88 19.49 -25.62
C PHE A 125 0.39 19.56 -25.22
N ALA A 126 0.00 20.57 -24.43
CA ALA A 126 -1.38 20.80 -24.05
C ALA A 126 -2.29 21.02 -25.27
N ASP A 127 -1.87 21.85 -26.21
CA ASP A 127 -2.60 22.07 -27.48
C ASP A 127 -2.78 20.77 -28.25
N ALA A 128 -1.72 19.94 -28.35
CA ALA A 128 -1.80 18.63 -28.97
C ALA A 128 -2.76 17.69 -28.23
N LEU A 129 -2.77 17.70 -26.90
CA LEU A 129 -3.69 16.92 -26.07
C LEU A 129 -5.15 17.28 -26.36
N PHE A 130 -5.50 18.57 -26.39
CA PHE A 130 -6.86 19.02 -26.70
C PHE A 130 -7.28 18.76 -28.15
N GLN A 131 -6.31 18.55 -29.05
CA GLN A 131 -6.54 18.17 -30.44
C GLN A 131 -6.57 16.65 -30.67
N ASN A 132 -6.50 15.83 -29.61
CA ASN A 132 -6.35 14.36 -29.68
C ASN A 132 -5.11 13.93 -30.49
N ASN A 133 -4.02 14.68 -30.37
CA ASN A 133 -2.74 14.45 -31.03
C ASN A 133 -1.58 14.24 -30.05
N ALA A 134 -1.88 14.04 -28.76
CA ALA A 134 -0.94 13.66 -27.72
C ALA A 134 -1.16 12.20 -27.30
N TYR A 135 -0.07 11.48 -27.16
CA TYR A 135 -0.01 10.07 -26.84
C TYR A 135 0.98 9.84 -25.70
N TYR A 136 0.90 8.67 -25.08
CA TYR A 136 1.88 8.23 -24.09
C TYR A 136 2.32 6.79 -24.36
N VAL A 137 3.58 6.48 -24.04
CA VAL A 137 4.08 5.10 -23.96
C VAL A 137 3.55 4.44 -22.68
N TRP A 138 3.62 3.12 -22.59
CA TRP A 138 2.99 2.37 -21.50
C TRP A 138 3.54 2.71 -20.12
N THR A 139 4.87 2.73 -20.00
CA THR A 139 5.58 3.09 -18.78
C THR A 139 6.92 3.77 -19.14
N PRO A 140 7.61 4.40 -18.18
CA PRO A 140 8.95 4.95 -18.40
C PRO A 140 10.00 3.90 -18.77
N THR A 141 9.69 2.61 -18.64
CA THR A 141 10.58 1.51 -19.02
C THR A 141 10.03 0.69 -20.17
N ALA A 142 8.78 0.85 -20.61
CA ALA A 142 8.19 0.01 -21.64
C ALA A 142 7.30 0.79 -22.60
N GLY A 143 7.28 0.35 -23.85
CA GLY A 143 6.45 0.93 -24.90
C GLY A 143 7.22 1.65 -25.99
N ASP A 144 8.54 1.64 -25.95
CA ASP A 144 9.38 2.16 -27.02
C ASP A 144 10.65 1.31 -27.23
N TYR A 145 10.97 1.04 -28.51
CA TYR A 145 12.14 0.28 -28.92
C TYR A 145 13.05 1.14 -29.78
N GLN A 146 14.24 1.45 -29.25
CA GLN A 146 15.21 2.31 -29.92
C GLN A 146 15.71 1.70 -31.24
N VAL A 147 15.78 2.52 -32.28
CA VAL A 147 16.24 2.16 -33.61
C VAL A 147 17.58 2.83 -33.91
N GLU A 148 18.59 2.02 -34.24
CA GLU A 148 19.94 2.48 -34.55
C GLU A 148 20.47 1.72 -35.77
N ASN A 149 20.93 2.44 -36.80
CA ASN A 149 21.60 1.85 -37.97
C ASN A 149 20.80 0.72 -38.66
N GLY A 150 19.48 0.87 -38.78
CA GLY A 150 18.59 -0.14 -39.37
C GLY A 150 18.40 -1.40 -38.51
N ARG A 151 18.74 -1.31 -37.23
CA ARG A 151 18.50 -2.32 -36.20
C ARG A 151 17.66 -1.72 -35.08
N VAL A 152 17.04 -2.57 -34.29
CA VAL A 152 16.11 -2.17 -33.23
C VAL A 152 16.44 -2.94 -31.95
N LYS A 153 16.47 -2.25 -30.81
CA LYS A 153 16.67 -2.85 -29.48
C LYS A 153 15.31 -3.26 -28.93
N PHE A 154 15.02 -4.56 -28.90
CA PHE A 154 13.82 -5.07 -28.26
C PHE A 154 14.11 -6.39 -27.56
N ASP A 155 13.33 -6.69 -26.53
CA ASP A 155 13.23 -8.01 -25.93
C ASP A 155 11.75 -8.33 -25.70
N LEU A 156 11.24 -9.35 -26.39
CA LEU A 156 9.83 -9.75 -26.27
C LEU A 156 9.55 -10.53 -24.98
N LEU A 157 10.59 -10.92 -24.23
CA LEU A 157 10.47 -11.56 -22.92
C LEU A 157 10.32 -10.56 -21.78
N ASN A 158 11.06 -9.45 -21.89
CA ASN A 158 11.06 -8.36 -20.93
C ASN A 158 10.91 -7.04 -21.69
N THR A 159 9.72 -6.49 -21.64
CA THR A 159 9.36 -5.24 -22.32
C THR A 159 10.01 -4.02 -21.70
N GLY A 160 10.55 -4.16 -20.48
CA GLY A 160 11.29 -3.13 -19.76
C GLY A 160 12.65 -2.82 -20.39
N TYR A 161 12.99 -1.53 -20.45
CA TYR A 161 14.25 -1.02 -20.93
C TYR A 161 15.39 -1.50 -20.05
N HIS A 162 16.40 -2.09 -20.68
CA HIS A 162 17.64 -2.46 -20.04
C HIS A 162 18.77 -2.24 -21.03
N GLY A 163 19.83 -1.55 -20.60
CA GLY A 163 20.91 -1.10 -21.48
C GLY A 163 21.65 -2.22 -22.24
N ASN A 164 21.41 -3.49 -21.88
CA ASN A 164 21.99 -4.67 -22.52
C ASN A 164 21.07 -5.35 -23.55
N ALA A 165 19.92 -4.76 -23.89
CA ALA A 165 19.01 -5.32 -24.90
C ALA A 165 19.73 -5.50 -26.24
N ALA A 166 19.58 -6.67 -26.85
CA ALA A 166 20.28 -6.98 -28.10
C ALA A 166 19.67 -6.20 -29.28
N LEU A 167 20.53 -5.77 -30.19
CA LEU A 167 20.09 -5.19 -31.46
C LEU A 167 19.62 -6.29 -32.40
N HIS A 168 18.41 -6.18 -32.92
CA HIS A 168 17.81 -7.10 -33.89
C HIS A 168 17.57 -6.43 -35.24
N SER A 169 17.26 -7.22 -36.27
CA SER A 169 17.01 -6.70 -37.62
C SER A 169 15.69 -5.94 -37.67
N MET A 170 15.73 -4.66 -38.05
CA MET A 170 14.50 -3.85 -38.21
C MET A 170 13.55 -4.47 -39.24
N LYS A 171 14.11 -5.00 -40.34
CA LYS A 171 13.34 -5.71 -41.38
C LYS A 171 12.61 -6.95 -40.84
N GLU A 172 13.20 -7.64 -39.86
CA GLU A 172 12.54 -8.80 -39.24
C GLU A 172 11.38 -8.36 -38.36
N LEU A 173 11.57 -7.33 -37.52
CA LEU A 173 10.50 -6.75 -36.71
C LEU A 173 9.35 -6.23 -37.60
N ASP A 174 9.66 -5.54 -38.69
CA ASP A 174 8.69 -5.11 -39.70
C ASP A 174 7.84 -6.27 -40.22
N THR A 175 8.50 -7.37 -40.56
CA THR A 175 7.82 -8.56 -41.09
C THR A 175 6.94 -9.20 -40.01
N PHE A 176 7.41 -9.21 -38.77
CA PHE A 176 6.65 -9.71 -37.62
C PHE A 176 5.40 -8.87 -37.36
N LEU A 177 5.53 -7.54 -37.24
CA LEU A 177 4.38 -6.65 -37.01
C LEU A 177 3.36 -6.75 -38.15
N ALA A 178 3.82 -6.82 -39.41
CA ALA A 178 2.94 -7.06 -40.53
C ALA A 178 2.24 -8.44 -40.46
N ALA A 179 2.93 -9.50 -40.07
CA ALA A 179 2.35 -10.83 -39.88
C ALA A 179 1.36 -10.91 -38.71
N TYR A 180 1.58 -10.09 -37.68
CA TYR A 180 0.73 -9.99 -36.51
C TYR A 180 -0.62 -9.35 -36.87
N PHE A 181 -0.60 -8.17 -37.49
CA PHE A 181 -1.80 -7.40 -37.85
C PHE A 181 -2.44 -7.82 -39.18
N GLU A 182 -1.75 -8.54 -40.05
CA GLU A 182 -2.29 -9.02 -41.33
C GLU A 182 -2.25 -10.57 -41.39
N PRO A 183 -3.36 -11.27 -41.09
CA PRO A 183 -3.41 -12.73 -41.05
C PRO A 183 -2.92 -13.42 -42.33
N ALA A 184 -3.08 -12.80 -43.50
CA ALA A 184 -2.64 -13.34 -44.78
C ALA A 184 -1.10 -13.51 -44.87
N LYS A 185 -0.32 -12.73 -44.10
CA LYS A 185 1.15 -12.82 -44.08
C LYS A 185 1.67 -13.84 -43.06
N ARG A 186 0.86 -14.19 -42.05
CA ARG A 186 1.23 -14.97 -40.86
C ARG A 186 1.87 -16.32 -41.20
N ALA A 187 1.18 -17.18 -41.94
CA ALA A 187 1.66 -18.55 -42.24
C ALA A 187 3.01 -18.58 -42.96
N SER A 188 3.31 -17.59 -43.80
CA SER A 188 4.60 -17.51 -44.50
C SER A 188 5.75 -17.17 -43.55
N PHE A 189 5.49 -16.29 -42.59
CA PHE A 189 6.45 -15.84 -41.61
C PHE A 189 6.69 -16.89 -40.52
N GLU A 190 5.64 -17.57 -40.03
CA GLU A 190 5.76 -18.71 -39.11
C GLU A 190 6.69 -19.80 -39.66
N ARG A 191 6.54 -20.17 -40.94
CA ARG A 191 7.44 -21.13 -41.60
C ARG A 191 8.90 -20.65 -41.60
N LYS A 192 9.13 -19.34 -41.75
CA LYS A 192 10.47 -18.73 -41.66
C LYS A 192 11.01 -18.84 -40.23
N LEU A 193 10.20 -18.54 -39.22
CA LEU A 193 10.58 -18.66 -37.81
C LEU A 193 10.92 -20.11 -37.44
N ILE A 194 10.10 -21.09 -37.86
CA ILE A 194 10.36 -22.52 -37.64
C ILE A 194 11.69 -22.97 -38.26
N ARG A 195 12.07 -22.44 -39.42
CA ARG A 195 13.40 -22.70 -40.01
C ARG A 195 14.51 -22.03 -39.22
N LYS A 196 14.29 -20.79 -38.74
CA LYS A 196 15.27 -20.01 -37.97
C LYS A 196 15.62 -20.67 -36.64
N ILE A 197 14.65 -21.27 -35.96
CA ILE A 197 14.87 -21.94 -34.67
C ILE A 197 15.58 -23.30 -34.79
N LYS A 198 15.85 -23.79 -36.02
CA LYS A 198 16.56 -25.06 -36.29
C LYS A 198 18.04 -24.81 -36.64
N PRO A 199 19.00 -25.56 -36.04
CA PRO A 199 18.83 -26.47 -34.89
C PRO A 199 18.57 -25.70 -33.59
N ALA A 200 18.10 -26.37 -32.52
CA ALA A 200 17.92 -25.72 -31.23
C ALA A 200 19.26 -25.19 -30.67
N SER A 201 19.26 -24.01 -30.04
CA SER A 201 20.46 -23.45 -29.40
C SER A 201 20.11 -22.30 -28.45
N ALA A 202 21.03 -21.95 -27.55
CA ALA A 202 20.92 -20.86 -26.57
C ALA A 202 20.92 -19.42 -27.15
N SER A 203 20.79 -19.25 -28.47
CA SER A 203 20.87 -17.95 -29.15
C SER A 203 19.69 -17.04 -28.77
N ASN A 204 19.97 -15.78 -28.45
CA ASN A 204 18.92 -14.78 -28.21
C ASN A 204 18.01 -14.61 -29.44
N ASP A 205 18.57 -14.56 -30.65
CA ASP A 205 17.77 -14.45 -31.89
C ASP A 205 16.76 -15.58 -32.09
N LYS A 206 17.07 -16.79 -31.60
CA LYS A 206 16.14 -17.93 -31.65
C LYS A 206 15.12 -17.87 -30.53
N THR A 207 15.50 -17.35 -29.36
CA THR A 207 14.59 -17.09 -28.25
C THR A 207 13.53 -16.06 -28.65
N GLN A 208 13.95 -14.94 -29.26
CA GLN A 208 13.04 -13.95 -29.82
C GLN A 208 12.14 -14.55 -30.92
N ALA A 209 12.67 -15.46 -31.76
CA ALA A 209 11.86 -16.15 -32.76
C ALA A 209 10.79 -17.08 -32.15
N LEU A 210 11.07 -17.73 -31.02
CA LEU A 210 10.05 -18.46 -30.25
C LEU A 210 8.99 -17.51 -29.70
N MET A 211 9.38 -16.37 -29.11
CA MET A 211 8.41 -15.37 -28.65
C MET A 211 7.56 -14.79 -29.78
N MET A 212 8.12 -14.57 -30.97
CA MET A 212 7.33 -14.18 -32.14
C MET A 212 6.33 -15.26 -32.54
N LEU A 213 6.67 -16.55 -32.47
CA LEU A 213 5.70 -17.64 -32.70
C LEU A 213 4.58 -17.62 -31.67
N TYR A 214 4.92 -17.43 -30.40
CA TYR A 214 3.95 -17.30 -29.32
C TYR A 214 2.99 -16.13 -29.57
N LEU A 215 3.51 -14.94 -29.87
CA LEU A 215 2.70 -13.73 -30.09
C LEU A 215 1.82 -13.84 -31.35
N LEU A 216 2.24 -14.61 -32.36
CA LEU A 216 1.42 -14.88 -33.55
C LEU A 216 0.33 -15.92 -33.33
N ASP A 217 0.20 -16.45 -32.10
CA ASP A 217 -0.72 -17.52 -31.76
C ASP A 217 -0.47 -18.78 -32.60
N TYR A 218 0.79 -19.23 -32.66
CA TYR A 218 1.18 -20.40 -33.43
C TYR A 218 0.71 -21.71 -32.77
N GLN A 219 -0.10 -22.49 -33.49
CA GLN A 219 -0.86 -23.63 -32.96
C GLN A 219 -0.32 -25.02 -33.37
N ALA A 220 0.70 -25.09 -34.24
CA ALA A 220 1.14 -26.36 -34.82
C ALA A 220 2.40 -26.93 -34.15
N TYR A 221 2.33 -28.15 -33.63
CA TYR A 221 3.49 -28.81 -33.02
C TYR A 221 4.65 -29.04 -34.01
N ASN A 222 5.89 -28.84 -33.56
CA ASN A 222 7.10 -29.15 -34.31
C ASN A 222 8.08 -29.94 -33.45
N PRO A 223 8.65 -31.07 -33.91
CA PRO A 223 9.58 -31.88 -33.12
C PRO A 223 10.81 -31.14 -32.59
N ILE A 224 11.20 -30.02 -33.21
CA ILE A 224 12.31 -29.18 -32.70
C ILE A 224 12.08 -28.66 -31.29
N PHE A 225 10.83 -28.58 -30.84
CA PHE A 225 10.46 -28.12 -29.51
C PHE A 225 11.01 -29.05 -28.41
N GLU A 226 11.15 -30.35 -28.67
CA GLU A 226 11.77 -31.30 -27.75
C GLU A 226 13.26 -30.98 -27.51
N ASP A 227 13.99 -30.61 -28.57
CA ASP A 227 15.41 -30.26 -28.47
C ASP A 227 15.64 -29.01 -27.60
N TYR A 228 14.66 -28.09 -27.55
CA TYR A 228 14.77 -26.87 -26.74
C TYR A 228 14.71 -27.16 -25.23
N VAL A 229 14.13 -28.27 -24.78
CA VAL A 229 14.12 -28.69 -23.36
C VAL A 229 15.55 -28.78 -22.81
N HIS A 230 16.52 -29.14 -23.65
CA HIS A 230 17.91 -29.35 -23.24
C HIS A 230 18.82 -28.14 -23.50
N VAL A 231 18.28 -27.03 -24.03
CA VAL A 231 19.06 -25.81 -24.26
C VAL A 231 19.40 -25.17 -22.91
N LYS A 232 20.68 -24.88 -22.66
CA LYS A 232 21.16 -24.32 -21.38
C LYS A 232 20.51 -22.98 -20.98
N ASN A 233 20.15 -22.15 -21.95
CA ASN A 233 19.52 -20.84 -21.71
C ASN A 233 18.08 -21.01 -21.24
N GLU A 234 17.79 -20.56 -20.02
CA GLU A 234 16.46 -20.64 -19.41
C GLU A 234 15.41 -19.77 -20.13
N TYR A 235 15.80 -18.63 -20.70
CA TYR A 235 14.90 -17.78 -21.47
C TYR A 235 14.40 -18.47 -22.75
N SER A 236 15.23 -19.30 -23.38
CA SER A 236 14.81 -20.12 -24.53
C SER A 236 13.79 -21.17 -24.12
N ARG A 237 13.95 -21.77 -22.94
CA ARG A 237 13.01 -22.76 -22.40
C ARG A 237 11.72 -22.11 -21.90
N PHE A 238 11.81 -20.93 -21.31
CA PHE A 238 10.64 -20.11 -20.99
C PHE A 238 9.86 -19.74 -22.26
N ALA A 239 10.52 -19.20 -23.29
CA ALA A 239 9.87 -18.90 -24.56
C ALA A 239 9.24 -20.14 -25.22
N LEU A 240 9.89 -21.30 -25.07
CA LEU A 240 9.31 -22.58 -25.47
C LEU A 240 7.99 -22.86 -24.74
N THR A 241 7.93 -22.72 -23.40
CA THR A 241 6.68 -22.95 -22.64
C THR A 241 5.55 -22.03 -23.12
N GLN A 242 5.84 -20.78 -23.48
CA GLN A 242 4.86 -19.83 -24.03
C GLN A 242 4.28 -20.34 -25.35
N VAL A 243 5.16 -20.77 -26.29
CA VAL A 243 4.72 -21.36 -27.57
C VAL A 243 3.88 -22.61 -27.35
N LEU A 244 4.33 -23.51 -26.46
CA LEU A 244 3.62 -24.75 -26.15
C LEU A 244 2.29 -24.47 -25.44
N GLY A 245 2.18 -23.39 -24.68
CA GLY A 245 0.93 -22.93 -24.07
C GLY A 245 -0.13 -22.49 -25.08
N ASN A 246 0.25 -22.17 -26.32
CA ASN A 246 -0.72 -22.02 -27.41
C ASN A 246 -1.07 -23.38 -28.03
N ILE A 247 -0.18 -24.36 -27.97
CA ILE A 247 -0.34 -25.66 -28.64
C ILE A 247 -1.01 -26.62 -27.65
N HIS A 248 -2.29 -26.89 -27.81
CA HIS A 248 -3.03 -27.77 -26.89
C HIS A 248 -3.16 -29.20 -27.44
N ASN A 249 -2.08 -29.98 -27.41
CA ASN A 249 -2.12 -31.39 -27.79
C ASN A 249 -1.16 -32.25 -26.96
N LYS A 250 -1.32 -33.58 -27.05
CA LYS A 250 -0.55 -34.54 -26.25
C LYS A 250 0.97 -34.40 -26.37
N ALA A 251 1.50 -33.94 -27.50
CA ALA A 251 2.93 -33.81 -27.71
C ALA A 251 3.47 -32.56 -26.99
N SER A 252 2.76 -31.43 -27.04
CA SER A 252 3.13 -30.25 -26.25
C SER A 252 2.95 -30.49 -24.76
N ASP A 253 1.87 -31.16 -24.34
CA ASP A 253 1.64 -31.53 -22.94
C ASP A 253 2.82 -32.36 -22.38
N ALA A 254 3.31 -33.33 -23.16
CA ALA A 254 4.47 -34.15 -22.76
C ALA A 254 5.74 -33.32 -22.57
N VAL A 255 5.97 -32.32 -23.43
CA VAL A 255 7.13 -31.42 -23.29
C VAL A 255 6.97 -30.47 -22.10
N LEU A 256 5.78 -29.93 -21.86
CA LEU A 256 5.49 -29.09 -20.69
C LEU A 256 5.69 -29.88 -19.38
N LEU A 257 5.26 -31.13 -19.33
CA LEU A 257 5.50 -32.02 -18.18
C LEU A 257 6.99 -32.24 -17.91
N LEU A 258 7.83 -32.37 -18.96
CA LEU A 258 9.29 -32.43 -18.79
C LEU A 258 9.87 -31.13 -18.22
N LEU A 259 9.31 -29.97 -18.61
CA LEU A 259 9.75 -28.66 -18.14
C LEU A 259 9.30 -28.33 -16.71
N LEU A 260 8.42 -29.13 -16.10
CA LEU A 260 8.16 -29.06 -14.65
C LEU A 260 9.39 -29.42 -13.81
N ASP A 261 10.29 -30.23 -14.37
CA ASP A 261 11.56 -30.63 -13.75
C ASP A 261 12.71 -29.64 -13.98
N ASP A 262 12.42 -28.47 -14.57
CA ASP A 262 13.41 -27.44 -14.78
C ASP A 262 13.91 -26.86 -13.45
N ARG A 263 15.21 -26.55 -13.38
CA ARG A 263 15.82 -25.91 -12.20
C ARG A 263 15.48 -24.42 -12.09
N SER A 264 15.08 -23.80 -13.20
CA SER A 264 14.68 -22.41 -13.24
C SER A 264 13.23 -22.27 -12.82
N SER A 265 12.97 -21.57 -11.71
CA SER A 265 11.61 -21.31 -11.23
C SER A 265 10.76 -20.56 -12.26
N LEU A 266 11.40 -19.74 -13.10
CA LEU A 266 10.81 -19.05 -14.24
C LEU A 266 10.21 -20.02 -15.26
N VAL A 267 11.00 -21.02 -15.68
CA VAL A 267 10.58 -22.03 -16.66
C VAL A 267 9.51 -22.93 -16.05
N GLN A 268 9.72 -23.36 -14.81
CA GLN A 268 8.75 -24.18 -14.08
C GLN A 268 7.40 -23.47 -13.97
N GLY A 269 7.35 -22.24 -13.44
CA GLY A 269 6.11 -21.47 -13.31
C GLY A 269 5.43 -21.21 -14.66
N SER A 270 6.21 -20.93 -15.71
CA SER A 270 5.65 -20.74 -17.05
C SER A 270 5.07 -22.03 -17.64
N SER A 271 5.72 -23.17 -17.39
CA SER A 271 5.18 -24.48 -17.78
C SER A 271 3.85 -24.75 -17.08
N VAL A 272 3.78 -24.48 -15.77
CA VAL A 272 2.55 -24.65 -14.97
C VAL A 272 1.40 -23.82 -15.56
N ARG A 273 1.63 -22.53 -15.88
CA ARG A 273 0.61 -21.67 -16.52
C ARG A 273 0.13 -22.21 -17.86
N ALA A 274 1.07 -22.66 -18.70
CA ALA A 274 0.74 -23.25 -19.99
C ALA A 274 -0.13 -24.52 -19.87
N MET A 275 0.05 -25.28 -18.79
CA MET A 275 -0.73 -26.48 -18.52
C MET A 275 -2.07 -26.25 -17.82
N ALA A 276 -2.39 -25.02 -17.39
CA ALA A 276 -3.65 -24.73 -16.71
C ALA A 276 -4.91 -25.03 -17.56
N LEU A 277 -4.74 -25.15 -18.88
CA LEU A 277 -5.80 -25.50 -19.84
C LEU A 277 -5.86 -27.00 -20.20
N CYS A 278 -4.93 -27.80 -19.68
CA CYS A 278 -4.88 -29.24 -19.91
C CYS A 278 -5.87 -29.99 -19.00
N ASP A 279 -6.07 -31.28 -19.27
CA ASP A 279 -6.90 -32.15 -18.45
C ASP A 279 -6.37 -32.20 -16.99
N PRO A 280 -7.17 -31.78 -15.99
CA PRO A 280 -6.78 -31.78 -14.58
C PRO A 280 -6.34 -33.16 -14.07
N GLU A 281 -6.86 -34.26 -14.63
CA GLU A 281 -6.51 -35.63 -14.22
C GLU A 281 -5.10 -36.03 -14.68
N ILE A 282 -4.55 -35.35 -15.68
CA ILE A 282 -3.19 -35.57 -16.15
C ILE A 282 -2.22 -34.65 -15.41
N VAL A 283 -2.58 -33.37 -15.31
CA VAL A 283 -1.70 -32.33 -14.81
C VAL A 283 -1.68 -32.27 -13.30
N GLY A 284 -2.83 -32.47 -12.63
CA GLY A 284 -2.96 -32.45 -11.18
C GLY A 284 -1.97 -33.36 -10.45
N PRO A 285 -1.86 -34.67 -10.78
CA PRO A 285 -0.89 -35.56 -10.15
C PRO A 285 0.56 -35.09 -10.35
N ALA A 286 0.89 -34.59 -11.55
CA ALA A 286 2.23 -34.11 -11.87
C ALA A 286 2.57 -32.85 -11.06
N LEU A 287 1.70 -31.85 -11.06
CA LEU A 287 1.85 -30.62 -10.27
C LEU A 287 1.99 -30.93 -8.77
N LEU A 288 1.11 -31.78 -8.24
CA LEU A 288 1.12 -32.16 -6.83
C LEU A 288 2.43 -32.88 -6.45
N SER A 289 2.93 -33.77 -7.32
CA SER A 289 4.20 -34.46 -7.09
C SER A 289 5.40 -33.50 -7.02
N ARG A 290 5.31 -32.35 -7.70
CA ARG A 290 6.39 -31.34 -7.78
C ARG A 290 6.30 -30.25 -6.73
N LEU A 291 5.12 -30.04 -6.15
CA LEU A 291 4.88 -28.97 -5.19
C LEU A 291 5.91 -28.92 -4.05
N LYS A 292 6.35 -30.08 -3.55
CA LYS A 292 7.31 -30.17 -2.43
C LYS A 292 8.75 -29.79 -2.81
N ASP A 293 9.12 -29.98 -4.07
CA ASP A 293 10.48 -29.72 -4.57
C ASP A 293 10.55 -28.42 -5.40
N ALA A 294 9.42 -27.71 -5.53
CA ALA A 294 9.32 -26.50 -6.32
C ALA A 294 10.04 -25.33 -5.67
N GLY A 295 10.59 -24.43 -6.49
CA GLY A 295 11.29 -23.25 -6.00
C GLY A 295 10.33 -22.27 -5.31
N GLU A 296 10.70 -21.83 -4.10
CA GLU A 296 9.96 -20.86 -3.26
C GLU A 296 9.92 -19.44 -3.88
N TYR A 297 10.94 -19.06 -4.65
CA TYR A 297 11.16 -17.66 -5.03
C TYR A 297 10.26 -17.17 -6.16
N ASN A 298 9.49 -16.12 -5.86
CA ASN A 298 9.00 -15.15 -6.83
C ASN A 298 10.17 -14.34 -7.40
N LEU A 299 10.20 -14.10 -8.72
CA LEU A 299 11.02 -13.05 -9.32
C LEU A 299 10.37 -11.68 -9.07
N GLY A 300 10.09 -11.37 -7.80
CA GLY A 300 9.71 -10.05 -7.36
C GLY A 300 10.96 -9.15 -7.32
N PRO A 301 10.79 -7.83 -7.47
CA PRO A 301 11.91 -6.91 -7.44
C PRO A 301 12.71 -7.07 -6.15
N THR A 302 14.01 -7.29 -6.27
CA THR A 302 14.89 -7.56 -5.11
C THR A 302 15.33 -6.27 -4.42
N THR A 303 15.12 -5.12 -5.05
CA THR A 303 15.49 -3.80 -4.51
C THR A 303 14.42 -2.76 -4.85
N LEU A 304 14.40 -1.66 -4.08
CA LEU A 304 13.53 -0.50 -4.33
C LEU A 304 13.75 0.14 -5.72
N MET A 305 14.93 -0.06 -6.31
CA MET A 305 15.33 0.45 -7.64
C MET A 305 15.14 -0.60 -8.75
N ASP A 306 14.39 -1.66 -8.45
CA ASP A 306 13.93 -2.63 -9.44
C ASP A 306 12.43 -2.32 -9.70
N PRO A 307 12.11 -1.22 -10.43
CA PRO A 307 10.72 -0.76 -10.58
C PRO A 307 9.88 -1.69 -11.47
N VAL A 308 10.43 -2.80 -11.95
CA VAL A 308 9.76 -3.68 -12.91
C VAL A 308 9.18 -4.89 -12.19
N ARG A 309 7.92 -4.78 -11.74
CA ARG A 309 7.13 -5.97 -11.37
C ARG A 309 6.63 -6.68 -12.63
N ASN A 310 7.55 -7.29 -13.39
CA ASN A 310 7.20 -8.44 -14.22
C ASN A 310 7.15 -9.66 -13.29
N SER A 311 6.21 -9.67 -12.34
CA SER A 311 6.13 -10.70 -11.29
C SER A 311 5.68 -12.02 -11.89
N LEU A 312 6.64 -12.75 -12.44
CA LEU A 312 6.46 -14.16 -12.75
C LEU A 312 6.62 -14.88 -11.42
N SER A 313 5.49 -15.35 -10.89
CA SER A 313 5.49 -16.08 -9.64
C SER A 313 6.36 -17.32 -9.72
N GLY A 314 6.99 -17.65 -8.60
CA GLY A 314 7.82 -18.84 -8.45
C GLY A 314 7.02 -20.11 -8.76
N GLY A 315 7.74 -21.18 -9.10
CA GLY A 315 7.13 -22.46 -9.44
C GLY A 315 6.17 -22.96 -8.36
N LYS A 316 6.53 -22.84 -7.09
CA LYS A 316 5.66 -23.26 -5.97
C LYS A 316 4.34 -22.50 -5.92
N TYR A 317 4.40 -21.17 -5.95
CA TYR A 317 3.19 -20.33 -5.94
C TYR A 317 2.29 -20.67 -7.12
N GLN A 318 2.87 -20.75 -8.33
CA GLN A 318 2.08 -21.03 -9.52
C GLN A 318 1.46 -22.42 -9.47
N ILE A 319 2.15 -23.41 -8.92
CA ILE A 319 1.60 -24.76 -8.72
C ILE A 319 0.38 -24.68 -7.79
N ILE A 320 0.48 -24.01 -6.64
CA ILE A 320 -0.62 -23.87 -5.67
C ILE A 320 -1.84 -23.23 -6.33
N GLU A 321 -1.64 -22.09 -6.99
CA GLU A 321 -2.70 -21.35 -7.69
C GLU A 321 -3.38 -22.23 -8.75
N THR A 322 -2.57 -22.87 -9.59
CA THR A 322 -3.06 -23.68 -10.71
C THR A 322 -3.80 -24.92 -10.23
N LEU A 323 -3.34 -25.58 -9.16
CA LEU A 323 -4.07 -26.70 -8.54
C LEU A 323 -5.47 -26.27 -8.10
N GLY A 324 -5.60 -25.06 -7.54
CA GLY A 324 -6.89 -24.44 -7.21
C GLY A 324 -7.73 -24.16 -8.45
N ASP A 325 -7.17 -23.50 -9.47
CA ASP A 325 -7.87 -23.10 -10.70
C ASP A 325 -8.41 -24.29 -11.50
N ILE A 326 -7.65 -25.38 -11.57
CA ILE A 326 -8.08 -26.61 -12.28
C ILE A 326 -9.02 -27.49 -11.44
N GLY A 327 -9.29 -27.14 -10.18
CA GLY A 327 -10.21 -27.89 -9.32
C GLY A 327 -9.68 -29.26 -8.87
N TYR A 328 -8.35 -29.46 -8.79
CA TYR A 328 -7.76 -30.77 -8.47
C TYR A 328 -7.85 -31.10 -6.97
N THR A 329 -9.02 -31.56 -6.54
CA THR A 329 -9.33 -31.88 -5.12
C THR A 329 -8.37 -32.85 -4.43
N PRO A 330 -7.66 -33.80 -5.09
CA PRO A 330 -6.64 -34.61 -4.42
C PRO A 330 -5.45 -33.79 -3.85
N ALA A 331 -5.30 -32.52 -4.23
CA ALA A 331 -4.30 -31.63 -3.64
C ALA A 331 -4.63 -31.16 -2.21
N ILE A 332 -5.91 -31.21 -1.80
CA ILE A 332 -6.39 -30.66 -0.52
C ILE A 332 -5.53 -31.10 0.68
N PRO A 333 -5.24 -32.40 0.91
CA PRO A 333 -4.48 -32.82 2.09
C PRO A 333 -3.04 -32.27 2.09
N THR A 334 -2.44 -32.10 0.91
CA THR A 334 -1.07 -31.57 0.81
C THR A 334 -1.07 -30.07 1.07
N LEU A 335 -2.02 -29.33 0.48
CA LEU A 335 -2.17 -27.89 0.68
C LEU A 335 -2.51 -27.55 2.14
N LEU A 336 -3.39 -28.32 2.78
CA LEU A 336 -3.68 -28.18 4.22
C LEU A 336 -2.41 -28.33 5.06
N GLY A 337 -1.58 -29.35 4.80
CA GLY A 337 -0.30 -29.53 5.50
C GLY A 337 0.70 -28.38 5.31
N MET A 338 0.56 -27.57 4.26
CA MET A 338 1.42 -26.40 4.02
C MET A 338 0.98 -25.15 4.80
N LEU A 339 -0.22 -25.13 5.36
CA LEU A 339 -0.72 -24.03 6.20
C LEU A 339 -0.03 -23.94 7.57
N GLU A 340 0.87 -24.87 7.90
CA GLU A 340 1.79 -24.73 9.05
C GLU A 340 2.83 -23.60 8.87
N THR A 341 2.92 -23.03 7.66
CA THR A 341 3.77 -21.86 7.39
C THR A 341 3.40 -20.65 8.26
N ARG A 342 4.41 -19.84 8.57
CA ARG A 342 4.25 -18.53 9.25
C ARG A 342 4.40 -17.33 8.32
N ASN A 343 4.62 -17.60 7.03
CA ASN A 343 4.64 -16.56 6.00
C ASN A 343 3.19 -16.22 5.63
N GLU A 344 2.80 -14.97 5.81
CA GLU A 344 1.44 -14.49 5.59
C GLU A 344 1.00 -14.60 4.12
N ASP A 345 1.90 -14.24 3.18
CA ASP A 345 1.63 -14.33 1.75
C ASP A 345 1.41 -15.80 1.33
N ASP A 346 2.30 -16.71 1.76
CA ASP A 346 2.15 -18.14 1.48
C ASP A 346 0.83 -18.67 2.05
N PHE A 347 0.49 -18.28 3.28
CA PHE A 347 -0.72 -18.74 3.95
C PHE A 347 -1.98 -18.29 3.19
N GLU A 348 -2.09 -17.00 2.85
CA GLU A 348 -3.23 -16.47 2.11
C GLU A 348 -3.37 -17.16 0.74
N HIS A 349 -2.27 -17.35 0.06
CA HIS A 349 -2.24 -17.98 -1.26
C HIS A 349 -2.68 -19.45 -1.23
N ILE A 350 -2.25 -20.21 -0.22
CA ILE A 350 -2.72 -21.59 -0.01
C ILE A 350 -4.21 -21.61 0.33
N VAL A 351 -4.68 -20.68 1.18
CA VAL A 351 -6.12 -20.56 1.51
C VAL A 351 -6.96 -20.24 0.28
N ASP A 352 -6.51 -19.33 -0.58
CA ASP A 352 -7.24 -18.98 -1.81
C ASP A 352 -7.35 -20.18 -2.76
N ALA A 353 -6.29 -20.99 -2.90
CA ALA A 353 -6.35 -22.24 -3.65
C ALA A 353 -7.31 -23.26 -3.02
N LEU A 354 -7.28 -23.44 -1.70
CA LEU A 354 -8.21 -24.32 -0.98
C LEU A 354 -9.67 -23.86 -1.12
N ARG A 355 -9.93 -22.55 -1.14
CA ARG A 355 -11.26 -22.00 -1.42
C ARG A 355 -11.74 -22.34 -2.83
N LYS A 356 -10.87 -22.21 -3.84
CA LYS A 356 -11.17 -22.63 -5.22
C LYS A 356 -11.47 -24.13 -5.32
N LEU A 357 -10.82 -24.95 -4.48
CA LEU A 357 -11.10 -26.38 -4.34
C LEU A 357 -12.37 -26.70 -3.54
N GLY A 358 -13.05 -25.69 -2.96
CA GLY A 358 -14.33 -25.85 -2.28
C GLY A 358 -14.24 -26.45 -0.88
N THR A 359 -13.11 -26.31 -0.18
CA THR A 359 -12.95 -26.75 1.22
C THR A 359 -12.68 -25.56 2.14
N ASP A 360 -13.25 -25.58 3.34
CA ASP A 360 -13.00 -24.64 4.43
C ASP A 360 -12.17 -25.26 5.58
N GLU A 361 -11.60 -26.45 5.34
CA GLU A 361 -10.80 -27.18 6.34
C GLU A 361 -9.55 -26.41 6.79
N TYR A 362 -9.15 -25.36 6.07
CA TYR A 362 -8.09 -24.44 6.50
C TYR A 362 -8.44 -23.68 7.79
N ALA A 363 -9.72 -23.60 8.17
CA ALA A 363 -10.14 -23.00 9.44
C ALA A 363 -9.48 -23.67 10.66
N GLN A 364 -9.16 -24.97 10.60
CA GLN A 364 -8.45 -25.65 11.69
C GLN A 364 -7.02 -25.11 11.86
N TYR A 365 -6.36 -24.73 10.76
CA TYR A 365 -5.00 -24.16 10.77
C TYR A 365 -5.02 -22.71 11.22
N ILE A 366 -6.06 -21.95 10.87
CA ILE A 366 -6.30 -20.63 11.44
C ILE A 366 -6.40 -20.71 12.96
N ASN A 367 -7.18 -21.67 13.49
CA ASN A 367 -7.32 -21.88 14.94
C ASN A 367 -5.98 -22.25 15.58
N LEU A 368 -5.19 -23.14 14.97
CA LEU A 368 -3.84 -23.50 15.45
C LEU A 368 -2.91 -22.28 15.55
N HIS A 369 -2.92 -21.37 14.57
CA HIS A 369 -2.10 -20.15 14.60
C HIS A 369 -2.57 -19.13 15.64
N LEU A 370 -3.89 -18.98 15.82
CA LEU A 370 -4.46 -18.11 16.86
C LEU A 370 -4.16 -18.65 18.26
N ASP A 371 -4.32 -19.95 18.49
CA ASP A 371 -4.10 -20.60 19.78
C ASP A 371 -2.60 -20.60 20.17
N SER A 372 -1.70 -20.52 19.19
CA SER A 372 -0.25 -20.39 19.42
C SER A 372 0.23 -18.94 19.61
N LEU A 373 -0.69 -17.96 19.58
CA LEU A 373 -0.43 -16.54 19.80
C LEU A 373 0.60 -15.94 18.82
N HIS A 374 0.60 -16.39 17.57
CA HIS A 374 1.45 -15.84 16.51
C HIS A 374 0.97 -14.46 16.05
N HIS A 375 1.57 -13.40 16.60
CA HIS A 375 1.14 -12.02 16.40
C HIS A 375 1.15 -11.57 14.94
N ASN A 376 2.22 -11.85 14.19
CA ASN A 376 2.37 -11.34 12.83
C ASN A 376 1.24 -11.78 11.88
N MET A 377 0.64 -12.95 12.11
CA MET A 377 -0.39 -13.48 11.24
C MET A 377 -1.80 -12.97 11.55
N VAL A 378 -2.06 -12.41 12.73
CA VAL A 378 -3.44 -12.23 13.22
C VAL A 378 -4.28 -11.33 12.32
N TYR A 379 -3.68 -10.29 11.72
CA TYR A 379 -4.38 -9.43 10.78
C TYR A 379 -4.84 -10.19 9.54
N THR A 380 -3.94 -10.93 8.89
CA THR A 380 -4.23 -11.76 7.71
C THR A 380 -5.25 -12.85 8.04
N LEU A 381 -5.10 -13.52 9.18
CA LEU A 381 -6.07 -14.52 9.66
C LEU A 381 -7.45 -13.90 9.89
N GLY A 382 -7.49 -12.72 10.51
CA GLY A 382 -8.73 -11.97 10.75
C GLY A 382 -9.44 -11.57 9.45
N GLN A 383 -8.69 -11.13 8.42
CA GLN A 383 -9.24 -10.87 7.10
C GLN A 383 -9.84 -12.13 6.46
N ILE A 384 -9.15 -13.27 6.54
CA ILE A 384 -9.64 -14.55 6.01
C ILE A 384 -10.93 -14.97 6.73
N ILE A 385 -10.94 -14.90 8.07
CA ILE A 385 -12.10 -15.24 8.90
C ILE A 385 -13.32 -14.41 8.50
N VAL A 386 -13.15 -13.11 8.28
CA VAL A 386 -14.24 -12.20 7.87
C VAL A 386 -14.68 -12.48 6.44
N ARG A 387 -13.73 -12.55 5.49
CA ARG A 387 -13.96 -12.81 4.07
C ARG A 387 -14.78 -14.09 3.85
N ASP A 388 -14.44 -15.14 4.59
CA ASP A 388 -15.06 -16.46 4.46
C ASP A 388 -16.11 -16.75 5.55
N SER A 389 -16.40 -15.77 6.43
CA SER A 389 -17.39 -15.88 7.51
C SER A 389 -17.20 -17.11 8.44
N LEU A 390 -15.96 -17.43 8.80
CA LEU A 390 -15.57 -18.64 9.53
C LEU A 390 -15.94 -18.57 11.02
N SER A 391 -17.22 -18.75 11.34
CA SER A 391 -17.72 -18.70 12.73
C SER A 391 -17.08 -19.73 13.67
N GLN A 392 -16.56 -20.84 13.15
CA GLN A 392 -15.80 -21.85 13.91
C GLN A 392 -14.47 -21.31 14.47
N CYS A 393 -13.97 -20.18 13.97
CA CYS A 393 -12.75 -19.54 14.46
C CYS A 393 -12.98 -18.56 15.62
N ILE A 394 -14.24 -18.27 15.96
CA ILE A 394 -14.60 -17.33 17.03
C ILE A 394 -13.91 -17.70 18.37
N PRO A 395 -13.93 -18.96 18.85
CA PRO A 395 -13.32 -19.30 20.14
C PRO A 395 -11.82 -19.04 20.19
N SER A 396 -11.07 -19.41 19.15
CA SER A 396 -9.62 -19.18 19.07
C SER A 396 -9.28 -17.70 18.92
N LEU A 397 -10.11 -16.93 18.20
CA LEU A 397 -9.91 -15.48 18.10
C LEU A 397 -10.16 -14.78 19.45
N MET A 398 -11.19 -15.19 20.19
CA MET A 398 -11.43 -14.74 21.58
C MET A 398 -10.27 -15.12 22.51
N TYR A 399 -9.76 -16.34 22.38
CA TYR A 399 -8.60 -16.81 23.14
C TYR A 399 -7.37 -15.94 22.85
N TYR A 400 -7.05 -15.72 21.58
CA TYR A 400 -5.96 -14.83 21.16
C TYR A 400 -6.11 -13.45 21.77
N ILE A 401 -7.27 -12.80 21.59
CA ILE A 401 -7.53 -11.44 22.07
C ILE A 401 -7.26 -11.36 23.59
N SER A 402 -7.76 -12.32 24.36
CA SER A 402 -7.64 -12.29 25.83
C SER A 402 -6.26 -12.68 26.40
N HIS A 403 -5.40 -13.36 25.62
CA HIS A 403 -4.13 -13.90 26.12
C HIS A 403 -2.87 -13.30 25.49
N HIS A 404 -2.97 -12.64 24.33
CA HIS A 404 -1.81 -12.00 23.73
C HIS A 404 -1.38 -10.74 24.51
N ASP A 405 -0.10 -10.41 24.40
CA ASP A 405 0.46 -9.23 25.06
C ASP A 405 0.16 -7.96 24.23
N ARG A 406 -0.80 -7.18 24.72
CA ARG A 406 -1.25 -5.91 24.12
C ARG A 406 -0.24 -4.77 24.23
N SER A 407 0.91 -4.98 24.86
CA SER A 407 1.97 -3.97 24.97
C SER A 407 2.95 -3.99 23.78
N PHE A 408 2.90 -5.01 22.92
CA PHE A 408 3.75 -5.08 21.72
C PHE A 408 3.29 -4.10 20.63
N TYR A 409 4.27 -3.57 19.88
CA TYR A 409 4.08 -2.75 18.69
C TYR A 409 4.73 -3.44 17.47
N PRO A 410 4.09 -3.48 16.28
CA PRO A 410 2.75 -2.94 15.97
C PRO A 410 1.65 -3.61 16.79
N THR A 411 0.58 -2.87 17.04
CA THR A 411 -0.57 -3.36 17.82
C THR A 411 -1.47 -4.24 16.95
N GLU A 412 -2.14 -5.19 17.60
CA GLU A 412 -3.03 -6.14 16.95
C GLU A 412 -4.51 -5.83 17.25
N GLU A 413 -4.84 -4.55 17.47
CA GLU A 413 -6.19 -4.11 17.79
C GLU A 413 -7.20 -4.49 16.71
N LYS A 414 -6.74 -4.68 15.48
CA LYS A 414 -7.56 -5.14 14.36
C LYS A 414 -8.21 -6.51 14.61
N ALA A 415 -7.69 -7.31 15.54
CA ALA A 415 -8.35 -8.54 15.99
C ALA A 415 -9.75 -8.31 16.58
N VAL A 416 -10.06 -7.11 17.12
CA VAL A 416 -11.42 -6.75 17.59
C VAL A 416 -12.22 -5.94 16.57
N SER A 417 -11.63 -5.60 15.42
CA SER A 417 -12.27 -4.78 14.39
C SER A 417 -13.50 -5.46 13.79
N TYR A 418 -14.45 -4.65 13.32
CA TYR A 418 -15.58 -5.16 12.52
C TYR A 418 -15.21 -5.48 11.07
N ASN A 419 -14.07 -4.98 10.57
CA ASN A 419 -13.62 -5.19 9.18
C ASN A 419 -12.67 -6.38 9.01
N ALA A 420 -11.95 -6.77 10.06
CA ALA A 420 -10.86 -7.75 9.97
C ALA A 420 -10.72 -8.57 11.27
N GLY A 421 -11.78 -8.67 12.07
CA GLY A 421 -11.69 -9.29 13.38
C GLY A 421 -13.02 -9.73 13.95
N LEU A 422 -13.04 -9.92 15.26
CA LEU A 422 -14.15 -10.48 16.00
C LEU A 422 -15.42 -9.64 15.89
N GLY A 423 -15.27 -8.32 15.69
CA GLY A 423 -16.38 -7.37 15.58
C GLY A 423 -17.30 -7.59 14.37
N PHE A 424 -16.91 -8.46 13.43
CA PHE A 424 -17.76 -8.85 12.30
C PHE A 424 -18.95 -9.71 12.73
N PHE A 425 -18.81 -10.49 13.80
CA PHE A 425 -19.81 -11.47 14.22
C PHE A 425 -20.79 -10.88 15.26
N LYS A 426 -22.07 -10.76 14.88
CA LYS A 426 -23.14 -10.20 15.72
C LYS A 426 -23.86 -11.27 16.56
N SER A 427 -23.11 -12.03 17.37
CA SER A 427 -23.68 -13.04 18.29
C SER A 427 -23.59 -12.58 19.75
N ASP A 428 -24.54 -12.96 20.60
CA ASP A 428 -24.53 -12.61 22.03
C ASP A 428 -23.22 -13.01 22.72
N THR A 429 -22.63 -14.16 22.33
CA THR A 429 -21.32 -14.60 22.82
C THR A 429 -20.23 -13.57 22.50
N VAL A 430 -20.20 -13.06 21.27
CA VAL A 430 -19.23 -12.04 20.84
C VAL A 430 -19.47 -10.70 21.51
N LEU A 431 -20.73 -10.24 21.57
CA LEU A 431 -21.07 -8.98 22.23
C LEU A 431 -20.66 -8.99 23.71
N ASN A 432 -20.98 -10.08 24.43
CA ASN A 432 -20.62 -10.25 25.84
C ASN A 432 -19.11 -10.35 26.04
N PHE A 433 -18.41 -11.09 25.17
CA PHE A 433 -16.95 -11.20 25.22
C PHE A 433 -16.27 -9.84 25.02
N LEU A 434 -16.60 -9.12 23.94
CA LEU A 434 -15.98 -7.82 23.64
C LEU A 434 -16.25 -6.80 24.76
N SER A 435 -17.46 -6.80 25.33
CA SER A 435 -17.79 -5.97 26.49
C SER A 435 -16.93 -6.32 27.70
N GLY A 436 -16.83 -7.60 28.05
CA GLY A 436 -16.05 -8.05 29.21
C GLY A 436 -14.55 -7.82 29.04
N ASP A 437 -14.02 -8.12 27.85
CA ASP A 437 -12.61 -7.93 27.53
C ASP A 437 -12.21 -6.44 27.54
N PHE A 438 -13.10 -5.55 27.07
CA PHE A 438 -12.89 -4.12 27.19
C PHE A 438 -12.72 -3.67 28.64
N VAL A 439 -13.50 -4.22 29.58
CA VAL A 439 -13.32 -3.93 31.02
C VAL A 439 -11.95 -4.38 31.52
N GLU A 440 -11.44 -5.52 31.07
CA GLU A 440 -10.09 -5.97 31.42
C GLU A 440 -9.00 -5.09 30.80
N LEU A 441 -9.15 -4.68 29.54
CA LEU A 441 -8.26 -3.71 28.89
C LEU A 441 -8.17 -2.41 29.70
N MET A 442 -9.31 -1.94 30.20
CA MET A 442 -9.38 -0.69 30.95
C MET A 442 -8.60 -0.75 32.27
N LYS A 443 -8.44 -1.93 32.87
CA LYS A 443 -7.62 -2.16 34.07
C LYS A 443 -6.13 -2.18 33.78
N THR A 444 -5.70 -2.38 32.53
CA THR A 444 -4.28 -2.38 32.18
C THR A 444 -3.68 -1.01 32.52
N PRO A 445 -2.59 -0.98 33.32
CA PRO A 445 -1.97 0.27 33.69
C PRO A 445 -1.41 0.96 32.46
N TYR A 446 -1.46 2.28 32.46
CA TYR A 446 -0.75 3.08 31.48
C TYR A 446 0.76 2.85 31.62
N THR A 447 1.44 2.45 30.55
CA THR A 447 2.87 2.09 30.60
C THR A 447 3.83 3.28 30.52
N GLY A 448 3.34 4.52 30.41
CA GLY A 448 4.10 5.73 30.74
C GLY A 448 5.19 6.18 29.75
N ASP A 449 5.93 5.23 29.19
CA ASP A 449 7.32 5.42 28.78
C ASP A 449 7.61 5.00 27.33
N VAL A 450 6.61 4.45 26.63
CA VAL A 450 6.79 3.97 25.25
C VAL A 450 6.38 5.05 24.25
N ALA A 451 7.13 5.16 23.15
CA ALA A 451 6.78 6.03 22.03
C ALA A 451 5.35 5.79 21.50
N TYR A 452 4.83 4.56 21.68
CA TYR A 452 3.53 4.11 21.20
C TYR A 452 2.61 3.78 22.37
N ASP A 453 1.38 4.29 22.31
CA ASP A 453 0.36 4.07 23.32
C ASP A 453 -0.56 2.96 22.85
N THR A 454 -0.20 1.71 23.13
CA THR A 454 -0.91 0.57 22.55
C THR A 454 -2.34 0.47 23.10
N LYS A 455 -2.55 0.77 24.39
CA LYS A 455 -3.88 0.81 25.01
C LYS A 455 -4.81 1.77 24.28
N LEU A 456 -4.31 2.95 23.89
CA LEU A 456 -5.07 3.90 23.10
C LEU A 456 -5.57 3.32 21.78
N ASP A 457 -4.71 2.61 21.04
CA ASP A 457 -5.09 2.05 19.75
C ASP A 457 -6.13 0.93 19.90
N TRP A 458 -5.99 0.09 20.94
CA TRP A 458 -7.03 -0.86 21.34
C TRP A 458 -8.36 -0.20 21.69
N VAL A 459 -8.37 0.85 22.52
CA VAL A 459 -9.59 1.55 22.90
C VAL A 459 -10.28 2.16 21.67
N LYS A 460 -9.53 2.79 20.76
CA LYS A 460 -10.10 3.34 19.53
C LYS A 460 -10.81 2.26 18.71
N GLU A 461 -10.17 1.12 18.49
CA GLU A 461 -10.76 0.04 17.71
C GLU A 461 -11.99 -0.56 18.41
N TYR A 462 -11.94 -0.72 19.74
CA TYR A 462 -13.10 -1.12 20.53
C TYR A 462 -14.29 -0.18 20.37
N LEU A 463 -14.07 1.14 20.47
CA LEU A 463 -15.15 2.13 20.30
C LEU A 463 -15.76 2.09 18.89
N LEU A 464 -14.92 1.93 17.85
CA LEU A 464 -15.37 1.77 16.47
C LEU A 464 -16.22 0.50 16.30
N THR A 465 -15.74 -0.63 16.82
CA THR A 465 -16.47 -1.90 16.82
C THR A 465 -17.77 -1.81 17.61
N PHE A 466 -17.77 -1.15 18.77
CA PHE A 466 -18.96 -0.99 19.60
C PHE A 466 -20.05 -0.19 18.88
N MET A 467 -19.69 0.92 18.24
CA MET A 467 -20.63 1.68 17.41
C MET A 467 -21.25 0.83 16.29
N HIS A 468 -20.44 -0.01 15.64
CA HIS A 468 -20.92 -0.91 14.58
C HIS A 468 -21.87 -2.00 15.10
N LEU A 469 -21.57 -2.55 16.27
CA LEU A 469 -22.32 -3.65 16.88
C LEU A 469 -23.50 -3.19 17.74
N GLY A 470 -23.61 -1.89 18.04
CA GLY A 470 -24.63 -1.37 18.96
C GLY A 470 -24.33 -1.68 20.44
N ILE A 471 -23.05 -1.83 20.79
CA ILE A 471 -22.59 -2.15 22.15
C ILE A 471 -22.44 -0.84 22.96
N ASP A 472 -23.36 -0.59 23.89
CA ASP A 472 -23.34 0.56 24.83
C ASP A 472 -23.02 0.23 26.32
N PRO A 473 -22.21 -0.79 26.67
CA PRO A 473 -21.80 -1.01 28.04
C PRO A 473 -20.56 -0.17 28.37
N HIS A 474 -20.52 0.33 29.60
CA HIS A 474 -19.34 0.95 30.21
C HIS A 474 -18.99 2.38 29.75
N LYS A 475 -19.97 3.22 29.38
CA LYS A 475 -19.73 4.66 29.12
C LYS A 475 -18.85 5.32 30.18
N ASP A 476 -19.09 5.06 31.46
CA ASP A 476 -18.29 5.65 32.54
C ASP A 476 -16.81 5.29 32.42
N LEU A 477 -16.46 4.06 32.04
CA LEU A 477 -15.06 3.67 31.77
C LEU A 477 -14.48 4.41 30.56
N VAL A 478 -15.28 4.58 29.50
CA VAL A 478 -14.86 5.35 28.32
C VAL A 478 -14.59 6.80 28.71
N TYR A 479 -15.48 7.44 29.46
CA TYR A 479 -15.25 8.79 29.97
C TYR A 479 -14.01 8.84 30.88
N ASP A 480 -13.86 7.89 31.80
CA ASP A 480 -12.71 7.83 32.71
C ASP A 480 -11.39 7.63 31.96
N PHE A 481 -11.37 6.89 30.84
CA PHE A 481 -10.22 6.78 29.95
C PHE A 481 -9.79 8.13 29.38
N MET A 482 -10.76 8.97 29.01
CA MET A 482 -10.49 10.29 28.43
C MET A 482 -9.78 11.22 29.42
N TYR A 483 -9.84 10.92 30.72
CA TYR A 483 -9.17 11.70 31.75
C TYR A 483 -7.67 11.76 31.49
N GLU A 484 -7.04 10.67 31.05
CA GLU A 484 -5.60 10.57 30.81
C GLU A 484 -5.09 11.57 29.74
N TYR A 485 -5.93 11.90 28.76
CA TYR A 485 -5.53 12.74 27.61
C TYR A 485 -6.14 14.15 27.64
N TYR A 486 -7.30 14.32 28.28
CA TYR A 486 -8.11 15.54 28.22
C TYR A 486 -8.57 16.05 29.59
N GLY A 487 -8.22 15.38 30.69
CA GLY A 487 -8.54 15.84 32.04
C GLY A 487 -10.02 15.81 32.42
N PHE A 488 -10.90 15.21 31.63
CA PHE A 488 -12.30 14.99 31.99
C PHE A 488 -12.61 13.49 32.11
N ASN A 489 -13.50 13.15 33.03
CA ASN A 489 -13.90 11.77 33.35
C ASN A 489 -15.43 11.67 33.45
N SER A 490 -15.93 10.51 33.90
CA SER A 490 -17.38 10.28 34.04
C SER A 490 -18.10 11.34 34.87
N ARG A 491 -17.44 11.99 35.84
CA ARG A 491 -18.07 13.04 36.67
C ARG A 491 -18.44 14.28 35.87
N PHE A 492 -17.66 14.62 34.85
CA PHE A 492 -17.97 15.76 33.97
C PHE A 492 -19.29 15.55 33.22
N ARG A 493 -19.65 14.29 32.96
CA ARG A 493 -20.91 13.90 32.36
C ARG A 493 -22.09 14.19 33.28
N TYR A 494 -21.94 13.99 34.59
CA TYR A 494 -23.02 14.11 35.58
C TYR A 494 -23.08 15.49 36.25
N GLU A 495 -21.96 16.18 36.36
CA GLU A 495 -21.81 17.39 37.17
C GLU A 495 -21.13 18.52 36.38
N PRO A 496 -21.89 19.38 35.67
CA PRO A 496 -21.34 20.47 34.85
C PRO A 496 -20.43 21.46 35.59
N VAL A 497 -20.52 21.53 36.92
CA VAL A 497 -19.66 22.38 37.77
C VAL A 497 -18.18 22.02 37.64
N TYR A 498 -17.84 20.77 37.29
CA TYR A 498 -16.45 20.35 37.09
C TYR A 498 -15.77 21.13 35.97
N PHE A 499 -16.47 21.39 34.84
CA PHE A 499 -15.92 22.18 33.75
C PHE A 499 -15.54 23.59 34.20
N GLN A 500 -16.43 24.27 34.94
CA GLN A 500 -16.15 25.62 35.43
C GLN A 500 -14.98 25.64 36.42
N LYS A 501 -14.92 24.66 37.34
CA LYS A 501 -13.84 24.58 38.34
C LYS A 501 -12.50 24.30 37.69
N GLN A 502 -12.45 23.39 36.72
CA GLN A 502 -11.26 23.07 35.95
C GLN A 502 -10.80 24.27 35.13
N GLN A 503 -11.70 24.93 34.39
CA GLN A 503 -11.37 26.14 33.63
C GLN A 503 -10.79 27.24 34.52
N ASN A 504 -11.34 27.49 35.70
CA ASN A 504 -10.79 28.48 36.63
C ASN A 504 -9.34 28.16 37.05
N ILE A 505 -9.00 26.88 37.21
CA ILE A 505 -7.63 26.44 37.54
C ILE A 505 -6.73 26.60 36.32
N GLU A 506 -7.20 26.21 35.14
CA GLU A 506 -6.47 26.38 33.87
C GLU A 506 -6.17 27.84 33.56
N ASP A 507 -7.14 28.74 33.73
CA ASP A 507 -6.97 30.18 33.55
C ASP A 507 -5.94 30.75 34.52
N SER A 508 -5.97 30.30 35.78
CA SER A 508 -5.01 30.71 36.81
C SER A 508 -3.58 30.31 36.44
N ILE A 509 -3.37 29.06 36.01
CA ILE A 509 -2.06 28.56 35.58
C ILE A 509 -1.61 29.27 34.29
N THR A 510 -2.50 29.39 33.31
CA THR A 510 -2.25 30.07 32.03
C THR A 510 -1.79 31.50 32.27
N LYS A 511 -2.46 32.23 33.16
CA LYS A 511 -2.10 33.59 33.54
C LYS A 511 -0.69 33.67 34.13
N LEU A 512 -0.33 32.77 35.06
CA LEU A 512 1.01 32.72 35.65
C LEU A 512 2.10 32.48 34.59
N ILE A 513 1.86 31.59 33.62
CA ILE A 513 2.81 31.33 32.53
C ILE A 513 2.92 32.57 31.62
N LEU A 514 1.80 33.17 31.25
CA LEU A 514 1.78 34.34 30.36
C LEU A 514 2.48 35.56 30.97
N GLU A 515 2.36 35.78 32.29
CA GLU A 515 3.07 36.85 33.00
C GLU A 515 4.60 36.73 32.84
N VAL A 516 5.12 35.51 32.72
CA VAL A 516 6.54 35.24 32.49
C VAL A 516 6.90 35.27 31.01
N LEU A 517 6.08 34.67 30.14
CA LEU A 517 6.43 34.45 28.74
C LEU A 517 6.15 35.66 27.83
N LEU A 518 5.09 36.45 28.07
CA LEU A 518 4.75 37.58 27.19
C LEU A 518 5.88 38.62 27.03
N PRO A 519 6.65 38.98 28.08
CA PRO A 519 7.82 39.85 27.93
C PRO A 519 8.96 39.25 27.07
N LEU A 520 9.02 37.92 26.97
CA LEU A 520 10.07 37.19 26.25
C LEU A 520 9.63 36.82 24.82
N GLU A 521 8.34 36.52 24.64
CA GLU A 521 7.69 36.09 23.41
C GLU A 521 6.29 36.74 23.31
N PRO A 522 6.17 37.94 22.72
CA PRO A 522 4.90 38.69 22.70
C PRO A 522 3.73 37.98 22.01
N ASN A 523 4.02 37.00 21.14
CA ASN A 523 3.02 36.26 20.36
C ASN A 523 2.81 34.83 20.89
N VAL A 524 3.31 34.49 22.07
CA VAL A 524 3.14 33.15 22.64
C VAL A 524 1.66 32.89 22.94
N VAL A 525 1.18 31.72 22.54
CA VAL A 525 -0.14 31.22 22.92
C VAL A 525 0.06 30.14 23.96
N VAL A 526 -0.64 30.22 25.08
CA VAL A 526 -0.58 29.23 26.16
C VAL A 526 -1.93 28.56 26.29
N SER A 527 -1.93 27.23 26.31
CA SER A 527 -3.10 26.41 26.61
C SER A 527 -2.76 25.47 27.75
N THR A 528 -3.54 25.53 28.82
CA THR A 528 -3.38 24.64 29.97
C THR A 528 -4.51 23.62 30.03
N ARG A 529 -4.17 22.42 30.51
CA ARG A 529 -5.10 21.38 30.90
C ARG A 529 -4.87 20.99 32.34
N ALA A 530 -5.87 21.15 33.19
CA ALA A 530 -5.82 20.71 34.58
C ALA A 530 -6.45 19.31 34.71
N PHE A 531 -6.05 18.56 35.73
CA PHE A 531 -6.60 17.26 36.08
C PHE A 531 -7.06 17.38 37.54
N VAL A 532 -8.36 17.23 37.78
CA VAL A 532 -8.98 17.52 39.08
C VAL A 532 -9.58 16.27 39.73
N ASP A 533 -9.42 16.14 41.05
CA ASP A 533 -10.04 15.07 41.84
C ASP A 533 -11.54 15.31 42.11
N SER A 534 -12.16 14.44 42.92
CA SER A 534 -13.57 14.57 43.35
C SER A 534 -13.88 15.81 44.18
N ASN A 535 -12.87 16.43 44.76
CA ASN A 535 -12.99 17.59 45.63
C ASN A 535 -12.55 18.87 44.91
N TYR A 536 -12.40 18.82 43.58
CA TYR A 536 -11.91 19.91 42.74
C TYR A 536 -10.47 20.33 43.05
N ASN A 537 -9.68 19.47 43.71
CA ASN A 537 -8.27 19.73 43.93
C ASN A 537 -7.49 19.41 42.65
N LEU A 538 -6.50 20.24 42.35
CA LEU A 538 -5.55 20.00 41.28
C LEU A 538 -4.68 18.77 41.61
N LEU A 539 -4.81 17.70 40.83
CA LEU A 539 -3.97 16.51 40.90
C LEU A 539 -2.75 16.64 40.00
N ASP A 540 -2.97 17.08 38.77
CA ASP A 540 -1.94 17.22 37.74
C ASP A 540 -2.35 18.30 36.74
N TYR A 541 -1.43 18.77 35.91
CA TYR A 541 -1.70 19.64 34.78
C TYR A 541 -0.65 19.49 33.69
N VAL A 542 -1.01 19.92 32.48
CA VAL A 542 -0.10 20.10 31.37
C VAL A 542 -0.34 21.47 30.77
N SER A 543 0.70 22.25 30.59
CA SER A 543 0.61 23.53 29.89
C SER A 543 1.48 23.51 28.64
N LYS A 544 0.83 23.72 27.51
CA LYS A 544 1.46 23.85 26.22
C LYS A 544 1.59 25.33 25.87
N PHE A 545 2.79 25.77 25.53
CA PHE A 545 3.00 27.09 24.96
C PHE A 545 3.54 26.99 23.54
N GLN A 546 2.88 27.68 22.62
CA GLN A 546 3.15 27.64 21.19
C GLN A 546 3.64 29.01 20.74
N ILE A 547 4.80 29.02 20.09
CA ILE A 547 5.37 30.20 19.48
C ILE A 547 5.04 30.14 17.98
N PRO A 548 4.22 31.09 17.45
CA PRO A 548 3.90 31.15 16.03
C PRO A 548 5.17 31.18 15.18
N LYS A 549 5.17 30.47 14.06
CA LYS A 549 6.34 30.39 13.15
C LYS A 549 6.72 31.81 12.69
N PRO A 550 7.89 32.35 13.10
CA PRO A 550 8.36 33.60 12.54
C PRO A 550 8.78 33.39 11.08
N ASN A 551 8.62 34.41 10.25
CA ASN A 551 8.91 34.36 8.80
C ASN A 551 10.35 33.88 8.46
N ASN A 552 11.30 34.01 9.39
CA ASN A 552 12.69 33.58 9.25
C ASN A 552 13.12 32.59 10.36
N PHE A 553 12.55 31.38 10.39
CA PHE A 553 12.88 30.38 11.40
C PHE A 553 14.20 29.64 11.09
N VAL A 554 15.26 29.97 11.84
CA VAL A 554 16.55 29.24 11.78
C VAL A 554 16.57 28.16 12.86
N LEU A 555 16.87 26.90 12.48
CA LEU A 555 16.88 25.68 13.31
C LEU A 555 17.78 25.73 14.57
N GLN A 556 18.64 26.75 14.73
CA GLN A 556 19.57 26.90 15.87
C GLN A 556 18.90 27.23 17.23
N LYS A 557 17.57 27.08 17.37
CA LYS A 557 16.80 27.58 18.52
C LYS A 557 16.23 26.51 19.48
N ILE A 558 16.68 25.25 19.45
CA ILE A 558 16.29 24.27 20.50
C ILE A 558 16.60 24.82 21.90
N ASN A 559 17.73 25.51 22.07
CA ASN A 559 18.09 26.19 23.33
C ASN A 559 17.08 27.26 23.78
N ARG A 560 16.31 27.83 22.85
CA ARG A 560 15.33 28.89 23.18
C ARG A 560 14.09 28.31 23.85
N LEU A 561 13.62 27.13 23.43
CA LEU A 561 12.52 26.44 24.13
C LEU A 561 12.95 26.08 25.55
N ASP A 562 14.19 25.61 25.73
CA ASP A 562 14.76 25.35 27.06
C ASP A 562 14.80 26.60 27.92
N THR A 563 15.28 27.72 27.37
CA THR A 563 15.34 29.01 28.10
C THR A 563 13.96 29.49 28.56
N LEU A 564 12.93 29.34 27.71
CA LEU A 564 11.57 29.76 28.05
C LEU A 564 10.95 28.85 29.13
N THR A 565 11.17 27.54 28.99
CA THR A 565 10.76 26.55 29.98
C THR A 565 11.41 26.83 31.35
N ASP A 566 12.73 27.01 31.38
CA ASP A 566 13.48 27.34 32.60
C ASP A 566 13.00 28.65 33.22
N ALA A 567 12.73 29.68 32.41
CA ALA A 567 12.20 30.95 32.91
C ALA A 567 10.83 30.78 33.59
N VAL A 568 9.95 29.92 33.07
CA VAL A 568 8.66 29.61 33.70
C VAL A 568 8.90 28.88 35.04
N SER A 569 9.76 27.87 35.08
CA SER A 569 10.03 27.13 36.33
C SER A 569 10.74 27.95 37.39
N GLU A 570 11.64 28.86 37.03
CA GLU A 570 12.36 29.69 38.00
C GLU A 570 11.49 30.81 38.59
N LYS A 571 10.54 31.34 37.81
CA LYS A 571 9.75 32.52 38.18
C LYS A 571 8.33 32.20 38.66
N THR A 572 7.90 30.96 38.55
CA THR A 572 6.58 30.50 39.01
C THR A 572 6.72 29.26 39.88
N THR A 573 5.59 28.77 40.41
CA THR A 573 5.54 27.48 41.09
C THR A 573 5.34 26.29 40.13
N ILE A 574 5.45 26.52 38.81
CA ILE A 574 5.16 25.52 37.78
C ILE A 574 6.39 24.66 37.54
N ASN A 575 6.23 23.35 37.68
CA ASN A 575 7.31 22.40 37.46
C ASN A 575 7.44 22.11 35.96
N ASN A 576 8.68 22.18 35.44
CA ASN A 576 9.02 21.88 34.05
C ASN A 576 8.43 20.55 33.55
N ARG A 577 8.27 19.54 34.41
CA ARG A 577 7.63 18.27 34.03
C ARG A 577 6.20 18.39 33.53
N HIS A 578 5.54 19.54 33.70
CA HIS A 578 4.18 19.79 33.23
C HIS A 578 4.14 20.67 31.98
N LEU A 579 5.29 20.96 31.37
CA LEU A 579 5.38 21.87 30.23
C LEU A 579 5.62 21.14 28.90
N ILE A 580 4.92 21.60 27.86
CA ILE A 580 5.15 21.26 26.46
C ILE A 580 5.45 22.56 25.71
N ALA A 581 6.59 22.61 25.03
CA ALA A 581 7.03 23.78 24.29
C ALA A 581 6.99 23.48 22.79
N GLU A 582 6.28 24.30 22.02
CA GLU A 582 6.18 24.16 20.56
C GLU A 582 6.61 25.43 19.83
N ALA A 583 7.42 25.25 18.78
CA ALA A 583 7.76 26.30 17.84
C ALA A 583 7.80 25.74 16.42
N ALA A 584 6.96 26.29 15.53
CA ALA A 584 6.77 25.77 14.18
C ALA A 584 6.50 24.25 14.19
N ASN A 585 7.37 23.45 13.57
CA ASN A 585 7.24 21.99 13.47
C ASN A 585 8.02 21.24 14.56
N SER A 586 8.59 21.95 15.54
CA SER A 586 9.32 21.35 16.66
C SER A 586 8.48 21.38 17.92
N SER A 587 8.37 20.22 18.57
CA SER A 587 7.73 20.05 19.88
C SER A 587 8.72 19.41 20.84
N LYS A 588 8.78 19.91 22.07
CA LYS A 588 9.59 19.34 23.15
C LYS A 588 8.68 19.16 24.37
N SER A 589 8.48 17.90 24.78
CA SER A 589 7.86 17.57 26.06
C SER A 589 8.94 17.45 27.13
N TYR A 590 8.70 18.05 28.30
CA TYR A 590 9.60 17.99 29.45
C TYR A 590 9.16 16.96 30.51
N GLY A 591 8.30 16.01 30.11
CA GLY A 591 7.68 15.03 31.01
C GLY A 591 6.17 15.23 31.17
N GLY A 592 5.59 16.22 30.47
CA GLY A 592 4.15 16.46 30.50
C GLY A 592 3.41 15.27 29.92
N ALA A 593 2.31 14.87 30.56
CA ALA A 593 1.39 13.88 30.01
C ALA A 593 0.99 14.29 28.58
N ARG A 594 0.69 13.29 27.73
CA ARG A 594 0.35 13.51 26.32
C ARG A 594 -1.02 14.17 26.21
N MET A 595 -1.08 15.49 26.42
CA MET A 595 -2.28 16.28 26.15
C MET A 595 -2.60 16.17 24.65
N LYS A 596 -3.78 15.65 24.34
CA LYS A 596 -4.27 15.61 22.97
C LYS A 596 -5.13 16.84 22.68
N SER A 597 -5.08 17.29 21.43
CA SER A 597 -6.01 18.28 20.90
C SER A 597 -7.44 17.74 20.91
N VAL A 598 -8.43 18.62 21.12
CA VAL A 598 -9.86 18.29 20.95
C VAL A 598 -10.16 17.83 19.52
N ASN A 599 -9.35 18.20 18.53
CA ASN A 599 -9.49 17.73 17.15
C ASN A 599 -8.67 16.47 16.85
N SER A 600 -8.20 15.74 17.86
CA SER A 600 -7.47 14.49 17.62
C SER A 600 -8.41 13.33 17.32
N ASP A 601 -7.89 12.30 16.62
CA ASP A 601 -8.64 11.10 16.24
C ASP A 601 -9.36 10.44 17.40
N LEU A 602 -8.73 10.38 18.59
CA LEU A 602 -9.35 9.81 19.78
C LEU A 602 -10.61 10.59 20.18
N MET A 603 -10.56 11.93 20.18
CA MET A 603 -11.71 12.75 20.56
C MET A 603 -12.84 12.58 19.55
N MET A 604 -12.53 12.56 18.25
CA MET A 604 -13.55 12.35 17.21
C MET A 604 -14.25 10.98 17.36
N ILE A 605 -13.48 9.92 17.63
CA ILE A 605 -14.02 8.57 17.87
C ILE A 605 -14.89 8.57 19.13
N PHE A 606 -14.42 9.18 20.22
CA PHE A 606 -15.17 9.30 21.47
C PHE A 606 -16.48 10.08 21.31
N LEU A 607 -16.44 11.26 20.69
CA LEU A 607 -17.62 12.09 20.42
C LEU A 607 -18.63 11.34 19.56
N ASN A 608 -18.17 10.63 18.54
CA ASN A 608 -19.01 9.80 17.70
C ASN A 608 -19.68 8.68 18.53
N TYR A 609 -18.92 8.00 19.39
CA TYR A 609 -19.42 6.95 20.27
C TYR A 609 -20.51 7.47 21.20
N ILE A 610 -20.26 8.54 21.95
CA ILE A 610 -21.27 9.09 22.87
C ILE A 610 -22.46 9.70 22.13
N ALA A 611 -22.28 10.19 20.89
CA ALA A 611 -23.39 10.70 20.08
C ALA A 611 -24.26 9.57 19.49
N VAL A 612 -23.67 8.44 19.11
CA VAL A 612 -24.41 7.23 18.64
C VAL A 612 -25.26 6.68 19.78
N PHE A 613 -24.72 6.65 20.99
CA PHE A 613 -25.37 6.05 22.14
C PHE A 613 -26.02 7.06 23.09
N ALA A 614 -26.16 8.32 22.68
CA ALA A 614 -26.46 9.46 23.56
C ALA A 614 -27.68 9.27 24.47
N ASP A 615 -27.55 9.78 25.69
CA ASP A 615 -28.66 10.20 26.55
C ASP A 615 -28.56 11.70 26.88
N GLU A 616 -29.48 12.22 27.69
CA GLU A 616 -29.50 13.66 28.06
C GLU A 616 -28.20 14.14 28.70
N LYS A 617 -27.48 13.27 29.41
CA LYS A 617 -26.24 13.62 30.09
C LYS A 617 -25.09 13.75 29.11
N ASP A 618 -25.08 12.94 28.06
CA ASP A 618 -24.12 13.06 26.96
C ASP A 618 -24.34 14.36 26.16
N VAL A 619 -25.60 14.74 25.92
CA VAL A 619 -25.95 16.03 25.30
C VAL A 619 -25.42 17.19 26.14
N SER A 620 -25.72 17.18 27.45
CA SER A 620 -25.23 18.19 28.40
C SER A 620 -23.69 18.24 28.44
N PHE A 621 -23.02 17.09 28.40
CA PHE A 621 -21.55 17.03 28.37
C PHE A 621 -20.99 17.75 27.13
N ILE A 622 -21.52 17.49 25.93
CA ILE A 622 -21.06 18.13 24.69
C ILE A 622 -21.31 19.64 24.72
N GLU A 623 -22.47 20.08 25.22
CA GLU A 623 -22.78 21.51 25.39
C GLU A 623 -21.79 22.21 26.33
N ASN A 624 -21.44 21.57 27.45
CA ASN A 624 -20.45 22.10 28.38
C ASN A 624 -19.03 22.05 27.79
N LEU A 625 -18.66 21.00 27.05
CA LEU A 625 -17.40 20.93 26.32
C LEU A 625 -17.26 22.10 25.33
N MET A 626 -18.31 22.39 24.56
CA MET A 626 -18.34 23.55 23.67
C MET A 626 -18.18 24.87 24.44
N LYS A 627 -18.97 25.06 25.50
CA LYS A 627 -19.01 26.30 26.29
C LYS A 627 -17.67 26.62 26.93
N TYR A 628 -17.00 25.62 27.53
CA TYR A 628 -15.83 25.86 28.36
C TYR A 628 -14.50 25.63 27.64
N TYR A 629 -14.46 24.78 26.60
CA TYR A 629 -13.20 24.41 25.97
C TYR A 629 -12.98 24.95 24.57
N CYS A 630 -14.06 25.30 23.86
CA CYS A 630 -13.96 25.58 22.43
C CYS A 630 -14.39 27.00 22.05
N ALA A 631 -14.62 27.88 23.03
CA ALA A 631 -15.23 29.20 22.83
C ALA A 631 -14.56 30.06 21.74
N ASN A 632 -13.27 29.82 21.44
CA ASN A 632 -12.48 30.63 20.52
C ASN A 632 -12.00 29.90 19.24
N ASP A 633 -12.38 28.64 19.03
CA ASP A 633 -11.98 27.86 17.84
C ASP A 633 -13.19 27.48 17.00
N THR A 634 -13.41 28.22 15.90
CA THR A 634 -14.54 28.03 14.99
C THR A 634 -14.57 26.64 14.36
N SER A 635 -13.40 26.04 14.07
CA SER A 635 -13.34 24.70 13.49
C SER A 635 -13.81 23.65 14.50
N THR A 636 -13.31 23.74 15.74
CA THR A 636 -13.70 22.84 16.82
C THR A 636 -15.18 23.00 17.20
N ILE A 637 -15.69 24.24 17.23
CA ILE A 637 -17.12 24.51 17.44
C ILE A 637 -17.98 23.86 16.36
N SER A 638 -17.58 23.98 15.08
CA SER A 638 -18.31 23.37 13.97
C SER A 638 -18.39 21.85 14.12
N MET A 639 -17.27 21.21 14.42
CA MET A 639 -17.20 19.76 14.68
C MET A 639 -18.11 19.36 15.85
N LEU A 640 -18.05 20.07 16.98
CA LEU A 640 -18.86 19.73 18.16
C LEU A 640 -20.36 19.91 17.92
N ASN A 641 -20.77 20.92 17.15
CA ASN A 641 -22.17 21.10 16.76
C ASN A 641 -22.71 19.90 15.99
N GLU A 642 -21.92 19.32 15.07
CA GLU A 642 -22.31 18.13 14.32
C GLU A 642 -22.61 16.95 15.26
N TYR A 643 -21.70 16.68 16.21
CA TYR A 643 -21.90 15.62 17.19
C TYR A 643 -23.03 15.91 18.18
N LEU A 644 -23.23 17.18 18.56
CA LEU A 644 -24.31 17.60 19.44
C LEU A 644 -25.68 17.35 18.79
N GLU A 645 -25.85 17.72 17.53
CA GLU A 645 -27.09 17.46 16.79
C GLU A 645 -27.36 15.96 16.65
N LYS A 646 -26.32 15.18 16.32
CA LYS A 646 -26.42 13.72 16.29
C LYS A 646 -26.83 13.14 17.66
N ALA A 647 -26.23 13.63 18.75
CA ALA A 647 -26.54 13.20 20.10
C ALA A 647 -27.99 13.53 20.49
N ARG A 648 -28.47 14.75 20.18
CA ARG A 648 -29.87 15.17 20.43
C ARG A 648 -30.88 14.26 19.74
N ILE A 649 -30.65 13.94 18.46
CA ILE A 649 -31.51 13.04 17.68
C ILE A 649 -31.57 11.64 18.31
N ASN A 650 -30.45 11.11 18.80
CA ASN A 650 -30.41 9.76 19.36
C ASN A 650 -30.95 9.71 20.79
N ALA A 651 -30.69 10.73 21.61
CA ALA A 651 -31.25 10.86 22.96
C ALA A 651 -32.78 10.94 22.91
N SER A 652 -33.35 11.71 21.98
CA SER A 652 -34.81 11.84 21.82
C SER A 652 -35.51 10.57 21.33
N LYS A 653 -34.77 9.62 20.75
CA LYS A 653 -35.33 8.31 20.35
C LYS A 653 -35.39 7.31 21.51
N LYS A 654 -34.58 7.52 22.55
CA LYS A 654 -34.54 6.66 23.75
C LYS A 654 -35.55 7.11 24.82
N SER A 655 -35.87 8.40 24.87
CA SER A 655 -36.95 8.98 25.69
C SER A 655 -38.33 8.65 25.13
#